data_AF-A0A485JIG8-F1
#
_entry.id   AF-A0A485JIG8-F1
#
_cell.length_a   1.000
_cell.length_b   1.000
_cell.length_c   1.000
_cell.angle_alpha   90.00
_cell.angle_beta   90.00
_cell.angle_gamma   90.00
#
_symmetry.space_group_name_H-M   'P 1'
#
loop_
_entity.id
_entity.type
_entity.pdbx_description
1 polymer ?
#
loop_
_entity_poly.entity_id
_entity_poly.type
_entity_poly.pdbx_seq_one_letter_code
_entity_poly.pdbx_strand_id
1 'polypeptide(L)'
;MNGGTITLGKLDNASPTEILSRNVVVNGKVSADELNVVAGNNYVNAAGQVTGSVSATGSRNGYSVDVAKLGGMYANKISLVSTEKGVGVRNLGVIAGGVNGVSIDSKGNLLNSNAQIQSASTINLTTNGTLDNTTGTVTSVGTISLNTNKNTIVNTRAGNISTMGDIYVNSGTIDNTNGKLAAAGMLAVDTNNATLINSGKGSSVGIEAGIVALKTGTLNNSNGQIRGGYVGLESGALNNNNGDIQTTGDIAIISNGNVDNNKGLIRSSTGHIVIGAAGSVNNGSTKTADTGSSDSLGIIADTGVEIGANNINNNGGQIASNGNVSLSSYSTVDDYAGKILSNSKVIIKGSSLRNDTGGISGKQGIEVAVGGSLTNNIGVISSEEGDISLLANSVDNHGGFMMGQNITMESMSGVNNNTALIVASKKLKINAFGNIENRDGNSFGNAYGLYFGMPQQTGGMVGKEGIELSGQNIYNNNSRLIAEDGPLTLQAQNTFDNTRALVTSGADASIQVGGTYYNNYATTWSAGNLDIDATTLQNSSSGTMIDNNATGFIASDKNLSLEVVNSLTNYGWISGKGDVDVTVNNGNLYNRNTIAAEKGLDIAALNGIENWKDISAGGDLTMNTNRHVTNNSNSNMVGQNIVINAVNDINNRGNIVSDADLNVTTKGNLYNYLYMVGYGDVALTANSVANNNATIEATGDLIIDSKGNVGNNRGNLHALNGVLSVKGSNLNNDYGEIRGYDDVTLALTGNYDSFKGSLTSETGVVTLTANIIDNAYGLIAGENVSVDAKSTIYNNTALIAANKKLVINAGGNLENRDGNNFLRNNGALFGITDNVGGIVGKEGVTLSAQNVYNNNSSIIAENGPLNLLSRGTLDNTRALLSSGADAIIRAAGMFYNNYATTYSAGNLDVYAASLNNASDGRLEDNTATGVIASDKNLDLNVDNSVTNYGWISGKGDVHSMF
;
A
#
# COMPACT_ATOMS: atom_id res chain seq x y z
N MET A 1 -19.73 95.96 -8.31
CA MET A 1 -20.93 95.39 -8.97
C MET A 1 -21.89 94.90 -7.91
N ASN A 2 -22.94 95.66 -7.54
CA ASN A 2 -23.94 95.25 -6.53
C ASN A 2 -25.31 94.87 -7.13
N GLY A 3 -25.54 95.15 -8.41
CA GLY A 3 -26.78 94.86 -9.14
C GLY A 3 -26.57 94.96 -10.67
N GLY A 4 -27.65 94.76 -11.44
CA GLY A 4 -27.66 94.92 -12.90
C GLY A 4 -27.52 93.62 -13.70
N THR A 5 -28.08 93.62 -14.92
CA THR A 5 -27.93 92.54 -15.91
C THR A 5 -27.40 93.12 -17.21
N ILE A 6 -26.34 92.52 -17.76
CA ILE A 6 -25.88 92.80 -19.13
C ILE A 6 -26.45 91.72 -20.03
N THR A 7 -27.20 92.12 -21.06
CA THR A 7 -27.72 91.19 -22.08
C THR A 7 -26.97 91.41 -23.38
N LEU A 8 -26.36 90.35 -23.91
CA LEU A 8 -25.56 90.35 -25.13
C LEU A 8 -26.38 89.75 -26.27
N GLY A 9 -26.64 90.55 -27.30
CA GLY A 9 -27.23 90.10 -28.57
C GLY A 9 -26.14 89.56 -29.51
N LYS A 10 -25.55 90.42 -30.33
CA LYS A 10 -24.32 90.13 -31.09
C LYS A 10 -23.20 91.03 -30.57
N LEU A 11 -22.06 90.45 -30.21
CA LEU A 11 -20.87 91.19 -29.79
C LEU A 11 -19.67 90.66 -30.57
N ASP A 12 -18.99 91.54 -31.27
CA ASP A 12 -17.72 91.29 -31.96
C ASP A 12 -16.81 92.45 -31.57
N ASN A 13 -15.76 92.17 -30.79
CA ASN A 13 -15.00 93.21 -30.11
C ASN A 13 -13.48 92.96 -30.15
N ALA A 14 -12.73 94.06 -30.06
CA ALA A 14 -11.28 94.01 -29.89
C ALA A 14 -10.91 93.42 -28.53
N SER A 15 -9.67 92.95 -28.41
CA SER A 15 -9.23 92.15 -27.26
C SER A 15 -8.21 92.90 -26.39
N PRO A 16 -8.21 92.67 -25.06
CA PRO A 16 -9.13 91.82 -24.29
C PRO A 16 -10.54 92.44 -24.13
N THR A 17 -11.57 91.61 -24.04
CA THR A 17 -12.95 92.02 -23.72
C THR A 17 -13.32 91.59 -22.31
N GLU A 18 -13.64 92.56 -21.45
CA GLU A 18 -14.12 92.33 -20.08
C GLU A 18 -15.60 92.64 -19.93
N ILE A 19 -16.37 91.72 -19.35
CA ILE A 19 -17.79 91.89 -19.06
C ILE A 19 -18.00 91.73 -17.55
N LEU A 20 -18.28 92.85 -16.90
CA LEU A 20 -18.38 92.96 -15.45
C LEU A 20 -19.83 93.31 -15.10
N SER A 21 -20.59 92.37 -14.53
CA SER A 21 -21.98 92.60 -14.09
C SER A 21 -22.34 91.74 -12.87
N ARG A 22 -23.47 92.02 -12.22
CA ARG A 22 -24.03 91.01 -11.30
C ARG A 22 -24.56 89.80 -12.08
N ASN A 23 -25.14 90.02 -13.26
CA ASN A 23 -25.69 88.98 -14.14
C ASN A 23 -25.38 89.26 -15.62
N VAL A 24 -25.10 88.21 -16.38
CA VAL A 24 -24.76 88.26 -17.81
C VAL A 24 -25.62 87.24 -18.55
N VAL A 25 -26.40 87.72 -19.52
CA VAL A 25 -27.24 86.89 -20.39
C VAL A 25 -26.72 86.99 -21.81
N VAL A 26 -26.53 85.86 -22.49
CA VAL A 26 -25.99 85.80 -23.86
C VAL A 26 -27.03 85.17 -24.78
N ASN A 27 -27.69 86.00 -25.57
CA ASN A 27 -28.77 85.60 -26.48
C ASN A 27 -28.31 85.39 -27.93
N GLY A 28 -27.11 85.83 -28.29
CA GLY A 28 -26.51 85.60 -29.62
C GLY A 28 -24.98 85.47 -29.55
N LYS A 29 -24.32 85.57 -30.71
CA LYS A 29 -22.88 85.29 -30.83
C LYS A 29 -22.02 86.41 -30.20
N VAL A 30 -21.12 86.01 -29.30
CA VAL A 30 -20.04 86.81 -28.71
C VAL A 30 -18.71 86.29 -29.23
N SER A 31 -17.92 87.15 -29.88
CA SER A 31 -16.61 86.83 -30.45
C SER A 31 -15.56 87.81 -29.94
N ALA A 32 -14.43 87.29 -29.45
CA ALA A 32 -13.25 88.05 -29.01
C ALA A 32 -11.99 87.18 -29.16
N ASP A 33 -10.78 87.73 -28.96
CA ASP A 33 -9.55 86.95 -28.80
C ASP A 33 -9.39 86.51 -27.32
N GLU A 34 -9.60 87.43 -26.38
CA GLU A 34 -9.74 87.13 -24.96
C GLU A 34 -11.07 87.66 -24.41
N LEU A 35 -11.83 86.78 -23.75
CA LEU A 35 -13.11 87.11 -23.11
C LEU A 35 -13.06 86.78 -21.62
N ASN A 36 -13.14 87.79 -20.77
CA ASN A 36 -13.24 87.63 -19.32
C ASN A 36 -14.61 88.13 -18.84
N VAL A 37 -15.40 87.26 -18.23
CA VAL A 37 -16.72 87.57 -17.66
C VAL A 37 -16.65 87.38 -16.15
N VAL A 38 -16.86 88.45 -15.39
CA VAL A 38 -16.98 88.37 -13.93
C VAL A 38 -18.40 88.73 -13.54
N ALA A 39 -19.11 87.72 -13.06
CA ALA A 39 -20.51 87.78 -12.66
C ALA A 39 -20.66 87.61 -11.12
N GLY A 40 -21.62 88.31 -10.54
CA GLY A 40 -21.92 88.28 -9.10
C GLY A 40 -21.57 89.58 -8.37
N ASN A 41 -21.63 89.54 -7.04
CA ASN A 41 -21.59 90.75 -6.20
C ASN A 41 -20.16 91.06 -5.75
N ASN A 42 -19.40 91.71 -6.63
CA ASN A 42 -17.95 91.85 -6.47
C ASN A 42 -17.49 93.32 -6.38
N TYR A 43 -16.46 93.55 -5.58
CA TYR A 43 -15.48 94.59 -5.86
C TYR A 43 -14.51 94.04 -6.90
N VAL A 44 -14.31 94.79 -7.97
CA VAL A 44 -13.37 94.46 -9.05
C VAL A 44 -12.41 95.62 -9.25
N ASN A 45 -11.13 95.34 -9.47
CA ASN A 45 -10.14 96.36 -9.80
C ASN A 45 -10.19 96.70 -11.31
N ALA A 46 -9.34 97.65 -11.73
CA ALA A 46 -9.25 98.07 -13.13
C ALA A 46 -8.71 96.98 -14.10
N ALA A 47 -8.21 95.86 -13.57
CA ALA A 47 -7.76 94.70 -14.32
C ALA A 47 -8.79 93.54 -14.29
N GLY A 48 -10.04 93.84 -13.93
CA GLY A 48 -11.13 92.87 -13.90
C GLY A 48 -11.03 91.83 -12.77
N GLN A 49 -10.07 91.93 -11.85
CA GLN A 49 -9.87 90.96 -10.78
C GLN A 49 -10.80 91.23 -9.59
N VAL A 50 -11.38 90.17 -9.02
CA VAL A 50 -12.21 90.26 -7.81
C VAL A 50 -11.34 90.57 -6.59
N THR A 51 -11.57 91.72 -5.95
CA THR A 51 -10.84 92.19 -4.76
C THR A 51 -11.65 92.13 -3.46
N GLY A 52 -12.94 91.79 -3.56
CA GLY A 52 -13.85 91.64 -2.42
C GLY A 52 -15.29 91.41 -2.86
N SER A 53 -16.21 91.30 -1.90
CA SER A 53 -17.65 91.16 -2.15
C SER A 53 -18.43 92.40 -1.73
N VAL A 54 -19.56 92.66 -2.39
CA VAL A 54 -20.48 93.75 -2.03
C VAL A 54 -21.87 93.20 -1.69
N SER A 55 -22.65 93.94 -0.90
CA SER A 55 -24.06 93.59 -0.65
C SER A 55 -24.88 93.71 -1.93
N ALA A 56 -25.62 92.66 -2.25
CA ALA A 56 -26.45 92.59 -3.45
C ALA A 56 -27.69 93.50 -3.34
N THR A 57 -28.10 94.13 -4.44
CA THR A 57 -29.34 94.89 -4.57
C THR A 57 -30.24 94.27 -5.65
N GLY A 58 -31.55 94.22 -5.39
CA GLY A 58 -32.54 93.62 -6.29
C GLY A 58 -32.65 92.09 -6.20
N SER A 59 -33.57 91.52 -7.00
CA SER A 59 -33.89 90.09 -7.00
C SER A 59 -32.70 89.23 -7.40
N ARG A 60 -32.55 88.09 -6.71
CA ARG A 60 -31.52 87.10 -6.98
C ARG A 60 -31.82 86.35 -8.28
N ASN A 61 -30.87 86.29 -9.20
CA ASN A 61 -31.00 85.53 -10.44
C ASN A 61 -30.68 84.04 -10.20
N GLY A 62 -31.27 83.17 -11.01
CA GLY A 62 -30.98 81.73 -10.97
C GLY A 62 -29.58 81.38 -11.49
N TYR A 63 -29.05 82.19 -12.41
CA TYR A 63 -27.73 82.06 -13.01
C TYR A 63 -27.08 83.44 -13.07
N SER A 64 -25.76 83.49 -12.96
CA SER A 64 -24.96 84.72 -13.06
C SER A 64 -24.39 84.90 -14.45
N VAL A 65 -24.19 83.78 -15.16
CA VAL A 65 -23.90 83.72 -16.59
C VAL A 65 -24.89 82.74 -17.22
N ASP A 66 -25.68 83.21 -18.18
CA ASP A 66 -26.75 82.46 -18.81
C ASP A 66 -26.64 82.55 -20.34
N VAL A 67 -26.12 81.50 -20.97
CA VAL A 67 -25.96 81.40 -22.43
C VAL A 67 -27.17 80.68 -23.01
N ALA A 68 -27.96 81.39 -23.80
CA ALA A 68 -29.13 80.84 -24.47
C ALA A 68 -28.75 79.90 -25.61
N LYS A 69 -29.71 79.10 -26.10
CA LYS A 69 -29.51 78.13 -27.19
C LYS A 69 -29.01 78.74 -28.51
N LEU A 70 -29.44 79.96 -28.81
CA LEU A 70 -29.00 80.72 -29.99
C LEU A 70 -27.76 81.60 -29.68
N GLY A 71 -27.34 81.64 -28.42
CA GLY A 71 -26.15 82.34 -27.94
C GLY A 71 -24.90 81.48 -28.01
N GLY A 72 -23.73 82.13 -28.03
CA GLY A 72 -22.46 81.43 -27.89
C GLY A 72 -21.29 82.37 -27.68
N MET A 73 -20.29 81.91 -26.94
CA MET A 73 -19.06 82.63 -26.66
C MET A 73 -17.90 81.95 -27.40
N TYR A 74 -17.16 82.71 -28.19
CA TYR A 74 -16.06 82.21 -29.02
C TYR A 74 -14.84 83.10 -28.80
N ALA A 75 -13.77 82.56 -28.23
CA ALA A 75 -12.51 83.31 -28.07
C ALA A 75 -11.28 82.41 -28.01
N ASN A 76 -10.08 82.96 -28.21
CA ASN A 76 -8.84 82.22 -27.97
C ASN A 76 -8.65 81.89 -26.48
N LYS A 77 -9.10 82.77 -25.59
CA LYS A 77 -9.19 82.57 -24.13
C LYS A 77 -10.58 82.95 -23.62
N ILE A 78 -11.23 82.08 -22.86
CA ILE A 78 -12.47 82.40 -22.14
C ILE A 78 -12.25 82.20 -20.64
N SER A 79 -12.56 83.20 -19.81
CA SER A 79 -12.62 83.09 -18.36
C SER A 79 -13.98 83.55 -17.85
N LEU A 80 -14.73 82.68 -17.18
CA LEU A 80 -16.02 82.99 -16.56
C LEU A 80 -15.90 82.81 -15.04
N VAL A 81 -16.17 83.85 -14.27
CA VAL A 81 -16.11 83.82 -12.81
C VAL A 81 -17.48 84.20 -12.25
N SER A 82 -18.18 83.26 -11.64
CA SER A 82 -19.43 83.47 -10.90
C SER A 82 -19.16 83.39 -9.41
N THR A 83 -19.29 84.50 -8.69
CA THR A 83 -18.89 84.58 -7.27
C THR A 83 -20.03 84.45 -6.27
N GLU A 84 -21.29 84.64 -6.70
CA GLU A 84 -22.43 84.59 -5.79
C GLU A 84 -22.73 83.13 -5.40
N LYS A 85 -22.58 82.81 -4.10
CA LYS A 85 -22.80 81.46 -3.56
C LYS A 85 -24.15 80.90 -4.03
N GLY A 86 -24.14 79.70 -4.60
CA GLY A 86 -25.34 79.01 -5.10
C GLY A 86 -25.93 79.55 -6.40
N VAL A 87 -25.32 80.58 -7.01
CA VAL A 87 -25.73 81.08 -8.32
C VAL A 87 -24.74 80.60 -9.37
N GLY A 88 -25.25 79.86 -10.34
CA GLY A 88 -24.44 79.08 -11.26
C GLY A 88 -24.18 79.73 -12.62
N VAL A 89 -23.51 78.96 -13.47
CA VAL A 89 -23.38 79.22 -14.91
C VAL A 89 -24.29 78.23 -15.64
N ARG A 90 -25.11 78.73 -16.56
CA ARG A 90 -25.91 77.90 -17.47
C ARG A 90 -25.45 78.13 -18.90
N ASN A 91 -25.10 77.04 -19.57
CA ASN A 91 -24.84 76.99 -20.99
C ASN A 91 -25.91 76.13 -21.67
N LEU A 92 -26.64 76.73 -22.62
CA LEU A 92 -27.56 76.04 -23.53
C LEU A 92 -27.08 76.11 -24.99
N GLY A 93 -25.94 76.78 -25.24
CA GLY A 93 -25.37 77.03 -26.56
C GLY A 93 -23.94 76.49 -26.68
N VAL A 94 -23.00 77.33 -27.13
CA VAL A 94 -21.58 76.95 -27.29
C VAL A 94 -20.67 77.92 -26.54
N ILE A 95 -19.74 77.38 -25.76
CA ILE A 95 -18.59 78.09 -25.18
C ILE A 95 -17.34 77.47 -25.80
N ALA A 96 -16.65 78.19 -26.67
CA ALA A 96 -15.51 77.68 -27.44
C ALA A 96 -14.24 78.51 -27.21
N GLY A 97 -13.25 77.90 -26.58
CA GLY A 97 -11.90 78.44 -26.37
C GLY A 97 -10.90 77.99 -27.46
N GLY A 98 -9.97 78.87 -27.85
CA GLY A 98 -8.86 78.53 -28.74
C GLY A 98 -7.65 77.97 -27.97
N VAL A 99 -6.46 78.44 -28.34
CA VAL A 99 -5.17 77.93 -27.82
C VAL A 99 -4.89 78.27 -26.35
N ASN A 100 -5.60 79.24 -25.78
CA ASN A 100 -5.43 79.69 -24.39
C ASN A 100 -6.54 79.16 -23.45
N GLY A 101 -7.44 78.31 -23.95
CA GLY A 101 -8.32 77.52 -23.10
C GLY A 101 -9.64 78.17 -22.71
N VAL A 102 -10.41 77.41 -21.92
CA VAL A 102 -11.64 77.85 -21.23
C VAL A 102 -11.44 77.64 -19.74
N SER A 103 -11.76 78.65 -18.93
CA SER A 103 -11.79 78.56 -17.46
C SER A 103 -13.14 79.04 -16.95
N ILE A 104 -13.84 78.22 -16.17
CA ILE A 104 -15.10 78.57 -15.52
C ILE A 104 -14.94 78.31 -14.03
N ASP A 105 -15.01 79.35 -13.18
CA ASP A 105 -15.11 79.23 -11.72
C ASP A 105 -16.50 79.67 -11.27
N SER A 106 -17.34 78.72 -10.88
CA SER A 106 -18.72 78.94 -10.46
C SER A 106 -18.92 78.63 -8.98
N LYS A 107 -19.41 79.58 -8.17
CA LYS A 107 -19.83 79.29 -6.78
C LYS A 107 -21.23 78.66 -6.66
N GLY A 108 -21.83 78.24 -7.78
CA GLY A 108 -23.05 77.41 -7.85
C GLY A 108 -22.93 76.38 -8.98
N ASN A 109 -24.05 75.79 -9.42
CA ASN A 109 -24.05 74.75 -10.46
C ASN A 109 -23.43 75.23 -11.79
N LEU A 110 -22.87 74.31 -12.56
CA LEU A 110 -22.52 74.51 -13.97
C LEU A 110 -23.39 73.59 -14.81
N LEU A 111 -24.36 74.16 -15.54
CA LEU A 111 -25.25 73.39 -16.41
C LEU A 111 -24.77 73.50 -17.85
N ASN A 112 -24.46 72.37 -18.48
CA ASN A 112 -24.06 72.23 -19.88
C ASN A 112 -25.00 71.24 -20.62
N SER A 113 -26.27 71.19 -20.24
CA SER A 113 -27.20 70.21 -20.79
C SER A 113 -27.65 70.58 -22.21
N ASN A 114 -27.56 69.66 -23.17
CA ASN A 114 -27.79 69.92 -24.61
C ASN A 114 -26.90 71.03 -25.19
N ALA A 115 -25.72 71.26 -24.60
CA ALA A 115 -24.84 72.38 -24.92
C ALA A 115 -23.39 71.91 -25.09
N GLN A 116 -22.52 72.80 -25.56
CA GLN A 116 -21.12 72.50 -25.87
C GLN A 116 -20.18 73.44 -25.09
N ILE A 117 -19.20 72.86 -24.41
CA ILE A 117 -17.99 73.55 -23.95
C ILE A 117 -16.82 72.90 -24.67
N GLN A 118 -16.06 73.65 -25.46
CA GLN A 118 -14.97 73.09 -26.27
C GLN A 118 -13.70 73.94 -26.21
N SER A 119 -12.53 73.31 -26.33
CA SER A 119 -11.28 74.04 -26.43
C SER A 119 -10.20 73.36 -27.28
N ALA A 120 -9.40 74.15 -28.01
CA ALA A 120 -8.18 73.67 -28.65
C ALA A 120 -6.99 73.51 -27.67
N SER A 121 -7.20 73.81 -26.38
CA SER A 121 -6.23 73.71 -25.30
C SER A 121 -6.98 73.37 -24.00
N THR A 122 -6.45 73.74 -22.84
CA THR A 122 -6.99 73.33 -21.53
C THR A 122 -8.41 73.86 -21.24
N ILE A 123 -9.26 73.01 -20.69
CA ILE A 123 -10.53 73.38 -20.05
C ILE A 123 -10.39 73.22 -18.53
N ASN A 124 -10.63 74.27 -17.76
CA ASN A 124 -10.70 74.23 -16.30
C ASN A 124 -12.13 74.57 -15.84
N LEU A 125 -12.86 73.60 -15.30
CA LEU A 125 -14.20 73.80 -14.76
C LEU A 125 -14.16 73.61 -13.24
N THR A 126 -14.27 74.71 -12.50
CA THR A 126 -14.46 74.69 -11.04
C THR A 126 -15.89 75.08 -10.73
N THR A 127 -16.59 74.26 -9.95
CA THR A 127 -17.94 74.56 -9.46
C THR A 127 -18.04 74.23 -7.96
N ASN A 128 -18.79 75.02 -7.21
CA ASN A 128 -19.22 74.69 -5.85
C ASN A 128 -20.70 74.27 -5.88
N GLY A 129 -20.99 73.29 -6.71
CA GLY A 129 -22.32 72.78 -7.04
C GLY A 129 -22.23 71.66 -8.06
N THR A 130 -23.36 71.25 -8.62
CA THR A 130 -23.40 70.17 -9.62
C THR A 130 -22.86 70.66 -10.97
N LEU A 131 -21.98 69.87 -11.58
CA LEU A 131 -21.69 69.94 -13.02
C LEU A 131 -22.67 69.01 -13.75
N ASP A 132 -23.66 69.56 -14.44
CA ASP A 132 -24.64 68.80 -15.23
C ASP A 132 -24.29 68.85 -16.72
N ASN A 133 -23.84 67.73 -17.26
CA ASN A 133 -23.54 67.52 -18.67
C ASN A 133 -24.53 66.52 -19.32
N THR A 134 -25.77 66.46 -18.85
CA THR A 134 -26.80 65.58 -19.42
C THR A 134 -27.02 65.92 -20.90
N THR A 135 -26.86 64.96 -21.83
CA THR A 135 -26.90 65.19 -23.29
C THR A 135 -25.93 66.28 -23.80
N GLY A 136 -25.03 66.76 -22.94
CA GLY A 136 -24.09 67.85 -23.20
C GLY A 136 -22.74 67.34 -23.68
N THR A 137 -21.86 68.26 -24.07
CA THR A 137 -20.51 67.90 -24.49
C THR A 137 -19.48 68.87 -23.94
N VAL A 138 -18.43 68.31 -23.33
CA VAL A 138 -17.22 69.02 -22.88
C VAL A 138 -16.04 68.38 -23.58
N THR A 139 -15.41 69.07 -24.54
CA THR A 139 -14.34 68.50 -25.38
C THR A 139 -13.08 69.37 -25.44
N SER A 140 -11.91 68.74 -25.40
CA SER A 140 -10.63 69.47 -25.48
C SER A 140 -9.61 68.74 -26.36
N VAL A 141 -8.66 69.48 -26.92
CA VAL A 141 -7.41 68.89 -27.46
C VAL A 141 -6.36 68.74 -26.35
N GLY A 142 -6.37 69.63 -25.35
CA GLY A 142 -5.44 69.63 -24.21
C GLY A 142 -6.03 68.96 -22.95
N THR A 143 -5.73 69.48 -21.76
CA THR A 143 -6.23 68.89 -20.51
C THR A 143 -7.65 69.35 -20.17
N ILE A 144 -8.49 68.48 -19.60
CA ILE A 144 -9.72 68.88 -18.91
C ILE A 144 -9.53 68.69 -17.41
N SER A 145 -9.64 69.76 -16.63
CA SER A 145 -9.64 69.71 -15.17
C SER A 145 -11.03 70.06 -14.63
N LEU A 146 -11.65 69.13 -13.92
CA LEU A 146 -12.97 69.28 -13.31
C LEU A 146 -12.83 69.26 -11.78
N ASN A 147 -13.30 70.31 -11.11
CA ASN A 147 -13.36 70.37 -9.66
C ASN A 147 -14.75 70.80 -9.22
N THR A 148 -15.52 69.90 -8.61
CA THR A 148 -16.87 70.22 -8.09
C THR A 148 -16.90 70.51 -6.59
N ASN A 149 -15.73 70.62 -5.93
CA ASN A 149 -15.61 70.78 -4.48
C ASN A 149 -16.44 69.74 -3.70
N LYS A 150 -16.29 68.46 -4.07
CA LYS A 150 -17.03 67.31 -3.51
C LYS A 150 -18.54 67.27 -3.84
N ASN A 151 -19.02 68.05 -4.81
CA ASN A 151 -20.39 67.97 -5.33
C ASN A 151 -20.49 67.01 -6.54
N THR A 152 -21.67 66.90 -7.13
CA THR A 152 -21.97 65.87 -8.14
C THR A 152 -21.54 66.27 -9.55
N ILE A 153 -21.05 65.30 -10.34
CA ILE A 153 -21.01 65.38 -11.80
C ILE A 153 -22.11 64.48 -12.36
N VAL A 154 -23.00 65.03 -13.19
CA VAL A 154 -24.02 64.28 -13.92
C VAL A 154 -23.63 64.28 -15.39
N ASN A 155 -23.12 63.17 -15.90
CA ASN A 155 -22.74 62.99 -17.29
C ASN A 155 -23.55 61.84 -17.89
N THR A 156 -24.85 62.06 -18.09
CA THR A 156 -25.78 60.98 -18.46
C THR A 156 -26.44 61.21 -19.80
N ARG A 157 -27.13 60.18 -20.32
CA ARG A 157 -27.95 60.26 -21.54
C ARG A 157 -27.17 60.83 -22.74
N ALA A 158 -26.09 60.16 -23.14
CA ALA A 158 -25.16 60.63 -24.17
C ALA A 158 -24.40 61.93 -23.82
N GLY A 159 -24.33 62.28 -22.53
CA GLY A 159 -23.35 63.25 -22.04
C GLY A 159 -21.93 62.79 -22.40
N ASN A 160 -21.11 63.69 -22.93
CA ASN A 160 -19.75 63.40 -23.36
C ASN A 160 -18.77 64.38 -22.71
N ILE A 161 -17.81 63.86 -21.95
CA ILE A 161 -16.65 64.59 -21.46
C ILE A 161 -15.43 63.89 -22.04
N SER A 162 -14.75 64.48 -23.03
CA SER A 162 -13.62 63.81 -23.67
C SER A 162 -12.50 64.72 -24.15
N THR A 163 -11.28 64.18 -24.21
CA THR A 163 -10.11 64.95 -24.67
C THR A 163 -9.03 64.11 -25.36
N MET A 164 -8.18 64.76 -26.16
CA MET A 164 -6.92 64.18 -26.69
C MET A 164 -5.75 64.28 -25.69
N GLY A 165 -5.88 65.05 -24.61
CA GLY A 165 -4.91 65.09 -23.51
C GLY A 165 -5.34 64.24 -22.32
N ASP A 166 -5.22 64.83 -21.12
CA ASP A 166 -5.61 64.20 -19.85
C ASP A 166 -6.93 64.77 -19.31
N ILE A 167 -7.64 63.98 -18.52
CA ILE A 167 -8.75 64.44 -17.67
C ILE A 167 -8.38 64.24 -16.20
N TYR A 168 -8.50 65.32 -15.40
CA TYR A 168 -8.39 65.28 -13.95
C TYR A 168 -9.74 65.66 -13.33
N VAL A 169 -10.27 64.83 -12.44
CA VAL A 169 -11.55 65.06 -11.77
C VAL A 169 -11.37 65.00 -10.26
N ASN A 170 -11.74 66.07 -9.56
CA ASN A 170 -11.94 66.09 -8.12
C ASN A 170 -13.42 66.41 -7.84
N SER A 171 -14.18 65.41 -7.40
CA SER A 171 -15.62 65.54 -7.21
C SER A 171 -16.14 64.82 -5.98
N GLY A 172 -17.45 64.89 -5.77
CA GLY A 172 -18.20 63.92 -4.98
C GLY A 172 -18.72 62.84 -5.94
N THR A 173 -20.00 62.54 -5.88
CA THR A 173 -20.64 61.54 -6.74
C THR A 173 -20.45 61.86 -8.24
N ILE A 174 -20.19 60.84 -9.04
CA ILE A 174 -20.24 60.93 -10.51
C ILE A 174 -21.29 59.96 -11.00
N ASP A 175 -22.22 60.45 -11.80
CA ASP A 175 -23.17 59.63 -12.56
C ASP A 175 -22.83 59.69 -14.05
N ASN A 176 -22.21 58.63 -14.56
CA ASN A 176 -21.86 58.43 -15.96
C ASN A 176 -22.81 57.44 -16.66
N THR A 177 -24.07 57.35 -16.21
CA THR A 177 -25.07 56.42 -16.78
C THR A 177 -25.35 56.71 -18.25
N ASN A 178 -24.95 55.79 -19.13
CA ASN A 178 -24.97 55.95 -20.60
C ASN A 178 -24.31 57.26 -21.06
N GLY A 179 -23.29 57.73 -20.35
CA GLY A 179 -22.43 58.84 -20.75
C GLY A 179 -21.03 58.36 -21.12
N LYS A 180 -20.22 59.25 -21.69
CA LYS A 180 -18.82 59.01 -22.05
C LYS A 180 -17.91 59.91 -21.22
N LEU A 181 -16.91 59.30 -20.59
CA LEU A 181 -15.78 59.98 -19.95
C LEU A 181 -14.49 59.40 -20.52
N ALA A 182 -13.80 60.15 -21.38
CA ALA A 182 -12.69 59.58 -22.16
C ALA A 182 -11.48 60.50 -22.40
N ALA A 183 -10.27 59.96 -22.33
CA ALA A 183 -9.02 60.72 -22.53
C ALA A 183 -8.04 59.92 -23.40
N ALA A 184 -7.34 60.53 -24.37
CA ALA A 184 -6.30 59.77 -25.07
C ALA A 184 -5.07 59.51 -24.16
N GLY A 185 -4.78 60.41 -23.23
CA GLY A 185 -3.78 60.25 -22.18
C GLY A 185 -4.37 59.59 -20.92
N MET A 186 -4.27 60.28 -19.79
CA MET A 186 -4.75 59.79 -18.49
C MET A 186 -6.13 60.33 -18.14
N LEU A 187 -6.97 59.48 -17.56
CA LEU A 187 -8.17 59.86 -16.83
C LEU A 187 -7.97 59.55 -15.35
N ALA A 188 -7.77 60.58 -14.54
CA ALA A 188 -7.61 60.49 -13.10
C ALA A 188 -8.85 61.08 -12.40
N VAL A 189 -9.52 60.28 -11.57
CA VAL A 189 -10.75 60.66 -10.85
C VAL A 189 -10.59 60.41 -9.35
N ASP A 190 -10.90 61.41 -8.54
CA ASP A 190 -11.07 61.27 -7.09
C ASP A 190 -12.48 61.77 -6.69
N THR A 191 -13.34 60.86 -6.25
CA THR A 191 -14.70 61.18 -5.77
C THR A 191 -14.76 61.47 -4.27
N ASN A 192 -13.63 61.59 -3.59
CA ASN A 192 -13.52 61.87 -2.16
C ASN A 192 -14.37 60.90 -1.30
N ASN A 193 -14.25 59.60 -1.58
CA ASN A 193 -15.04 58.51 -0.97
C ASN A 193 -16.54 58.49 -1.32
N ALA A 194 -16.96 59.18 -2.39
CA ALA A 194 -18.33 59.08 -2.92
C ALA A 194 -18.47 58.05 -4.05
N THR A 195 -19.69 57.82 -4.52
CA THR A 195 -19.99 56.82 -5.55
C THR A 195 -19.66 57.32 -6.96
N LEU A 196 -19.04 56.46 -7.78
CA LEU A 196 -18.99 56.61 -9.23
C LEU A 196 -19.90 55.54 -9.85
N ILE A 197 -20.94 55.98 -10.56
CA ILE A 197 -21.86 55.12 -11.32
C ILE A 197 -21.46 55.17 -12.78
N ASN A 198 -21.11 54.03 -13.37
CA ASN A 198 -20.78 53.88 -14.78
C ASN A 198 -21.60 52.74 -15.37
N SER A 199 -22.38 53.03 -16.39
CA SER A 199 -23.19 52.02 -17.10
C SER A 199 -23.29 52.34 -18.58
N GLY A 200 -23.57 51.31 -19.38
CA GLY A 200 -23.54 51.36 -20.83
C GLY A 200 -22.23 50.77 -21.38
N LYS A 201 -22.37 50.04 -22.49
CA LYS A 201 -21.26 49.41 -23.24
C LYS A 201 -21.32 49.88 -24.69
N GLY A 202 -20.16 50.17 -25.29
CA GLY A 202 -20.06 50.61 -26.69
C GLY A 202 -19.15 51.83 -26.87
N SER A 203 -18.81 52.17 -28.12
CA SER A 203 -17.82 53.21 -28.45
C SER A 203 -18.18 54.63 -27.99
N SER A 204 -19.46 54.88 -27.71
CA SER A 204 -19.99 56.21 -27.38
C SER A 204 -20.36 56.38 -25.90
N VAL A 205 -20.11 55.39 -25.06
CA VAL A 205 -20.45 55.39 -23.63
C VAL A 205 -19.34 54.74 -22.79
N GLY A 206 -19.44 54.83 -21.48
CA GLY A 206 -18.48 54.26 -20.53
C GLY A 206 -17.25 55.13 -20.32
N ILE A 207 -16.23 54.49 -19.77
CA ILE A 207 -14.96 55.11 -19.40
C ILE A 207 -13.84 54.52 -20.27
N GLU A 208 -13.06 55.37 -20.93
CA GLU A 208 -12.00 54.94 -21.83
C GLU A 208 -10.79 55.88 -21.78
N ALA A 209 -9.60 55.39 -21.45
CA ALA A 209 -8.39 56.21 -21.55
C ALA A 209 -7.11 55.43 -21.84
N GLY A 210 -6.02 56.10 -22.21
CA GLY A 210 -4.69 55.48 -22.24
C GLY A 210 -4.33 54.91 -20.85
N ILE A 211 -4.59 55.68 -19.80
CA ILE A 211 -4.48 55.26 -18.39
C ILE A 211 -5.77 55.66 -17.67
N VAL A 212 -6.43 54.70 -17.01
CA VAL A 212 -7.59 54.98 -16.14
C VAL A 212 -7.16 54.80 -14.69
N ALA A 213 -7.25 55.87 -13.89
CA ALA A 213 -6.96 55.87 -12.46
C ALA A 213 -8.18 56.39 -11.69
N LEU A 214 -8.92 55.52 -11.01
CA LEU A 214 -10.14 55.89 -10.30
C LEU A 214 -9.97 55.66 -8.79
N LYS A 215 -10.15 56.72 -8.00
CA LYS A 215 -10.20 56.67 -6.54
C LYS A 215 -11.61 57.03 -6.07
N THR A 216 -12.31 56.07 -5.48
CA THR A 216 -13.75 56.20 -5.18
C THR A 216 -14.17 55.61 -3.84
N GLY A 217 -15.35 55.97 -3.36
CA GLY A 217 -16.00 55.25 -2.25
C GLY A 217 -16.61 53.95 -2.74
N THR A 218 -17.52 54.03 -3.71
CA THR A 218 -18.05 52.85 -4.40
C THR A 218 -17.89 53.06 -5.90
N LEU A 219 -17.28 52.10 -6.57
CA LEU A 219 -17.22 52.04 -8.03
C LEU A 219 -18.30 51.06 -8.51
N ASN A 220 -19.40 51.59 -9.03
CA ASN A 220 -20.44 50.78 -9.66
C ASN A 220 -20.26 50.83 -11.18
N ASN A 221 -19.63 49.80 -11.73
CA ASN A 221 -19.48 49.54 -13.16
C ASN A 221 -20.49 48.49 -13.66
N SER A 222 -21.61 48.27 -12.96
CA SER A 222 -22.57 47.25 -13.38
C SER A 222 -23.19 47.58 -14.74
N ASN A 223 -23.16 46.60 -15.66
CA ASN A 223 -23.52 46.81 -17.07
C ASN A 223 -22.75 47.95 -17.77
N GLY A 224 -21.62 48.38 -17.20
CA GLY A 224 -20.75 49.43 -17.73
C GLY A 224 -19.53 48.87 -18.44
N GLN A 225 -18.75 49.79 -19.02
CA GLN A 225 -17.42 49.48 -19.53
C GLN A 225 -16.38 50.46 -18.99
N ILE A 226 -15.21 49.93 -18.61
CA ILE A 226 -13.99 50.66 -18.32
C ILE A 226 -12.90 50.05 -19.20
N ARG A 227 -12.24 50.88 -20.02
CA ARG A 227 -11.18 50.44 -20.93
C ARG A 227 -9.94 51.31 -20.83
N GLY A 228 -8.76 50.70 -20.94
CA GLY A 228 -7.54 51.47 -21.15
C GLY A 228 -6.27 50.67 -21.43
N GLY A 229 -5.15 51.38 -21.59
CA GLY A 229 -3.83 50.75 -21.65
C GLY A 229 -3.39 50.18 -20.30
N TYR A 230 -3.78 50.87 -19.23
CA TYR A 230 -3.68 50.45 -17.83
C TYR A 230 -4.94 50.88 -17.07
N VAL A 231 -5.39 50.07 -16.11
CA VAL A 231 -6.52 50.41 -15.23
C VAL A 231 -6.09 50.22 -13.77
N GLY A 232 -6.06 51.32 -13.02
CA GLY A 232 -5.84 51.36 -11.57
C GLY A 232 -7.11 51.81 -10.85
N LEU A 233 -7.65 50.97 -9.97
CA LEU A 233 -8.89 51.22 -9.24
C LEU A 233 -8.63 51.15 -7.73
N GLU A 234 -8.80 52.27 -7.03
CA GLU A 234 -8.86 52.33 -5.58
C GLU A 234 -10.31 52.60 -5.17
N SER A 235 -10.94 51.69 -4.43
CA SER A 235 -12.34 51.84 -4.03
C SER A 235 -12.63 51.35 -2.61
N GLY A 236 -13.72 51.82 -2.01
CA GLY A 236 -14.30 51.18 -0.83
C GLY A 236 -15.05 49.89 -1.17
N ALA A 237 -15.66 49.82 -2.35
CA ALA A 237 -16.21 48.60 -2.95
C ALA A 237 -16.29 48.74 -4.47
N LEU A 238 -16.12 47.62 -5.19
CA LEU A 238 -16.24 47.53 -6.64
C LEU A 238 -17.38 46.59 -7.03
N ASN A 239 -18.36 47.08 -7.78
CA ASN A 239 -19.39 46.27 -8.42
C ASN A 239 -19.20 46.33 -9.95
N ASN A 240 -18.65 45.26 -10.51
CA ASN A 240 -18.50 44.98 -11.93
C ASN A 240 -19.48 43.88 -12.43
N ASN A 241 -20.59 43.64 -11.73
CA ASN A 241 -21.55 42.63 -12.15
C ASN A 241 -22.13 42.96 -13.54
N ASN A 242 -22.10 42.01 -14.47
CA ASN A 242 -22.43 42.22 -15.89
C ASN A 242 -21.62 43.34 -16.59
N GLY A 243 -20.61 43.90 -15.94
CA GLY A 243 -19.76 44.97 -16.46
C GLY A 243 -18.48 44.42 -17.11
N ASP A 244 -17.80 45.30 -17.84
CA ASP A 244 -16.52 45.01 -18.47
C ASP A 244 -15.45 45.96 -17.94
N ILE A 245 -14.34 45.42 -17.46
CA ILE A 245 -13.09 46.12 -17.19
C ILE A 245 -12.03 45.45 -18.06
N GLN A 246 -11.52 46.14 -19.06
CA GLN A 246 -10.61 45.55 -20.04
C GLN A 246 -9.40 46.44 -20.33
N THR A 247 -8.23 45.83 -20.43
CA THR A 247 -6.99 46.52 -20.76
C THR A 247 -6.12 45.80 -21.76
N THR A 248 -5.21 46.54 -22.39
CA THR A 248 -4.06 45.94 -23.07
C THR A 248 -2.99 45.53 -22.07
N GLY A 249 -2.53 46.46 -21.22
CA GLY A 249 -1.56 46.20 -20.15
C GLY A 249 -2.20 45.82 -18.82
N ASP A 250 -1.58 46.19 -17.71
CA ASP A 250 -1.95 45.69 -16.38
C ASP A 250 -3.26 46.27 -15.82
N ILE A 251 -3.87 45.50 -14.92
CA ILE A 251 -5.00 45.93 -14.07
C ILE A 251 -4.56 45.81 -12.61
N ALA A 252 -4.70 46.89 -11.86
CA ALA A 252 -4.52 46.90 -10.41
C ALA A 252 -5.81 47.37 -9.72
N ILE A 253 -6.39 46.52 -8.88
CA ILE A 253 -7.61 46.81 -8.12
C ILE A 253 -7.30 46.69 -6.63
N ILE A 254 -7.54 47.76 -5.89
CA ILE A 254 -7.49 47.81 -4.43
C ILE A 254 -8.88 48.20 -3.94
N SER A 255 -9.53 47.31 -3.21
CA SER A 255 -10.85 47.51 -2.61
C SER A 255 -10.80 47.34 -1.10
N ASN A 256 -11.28 48.33 -0.34
CA ASN A 256 -11.45 48.20 1.12
C ASN A 256 -12.68 47.34 1.50
N GLY A 257 -13.37 46.78 0.51
CA GLY A 257 -14.56 45.95 0.66
C GLY A 257 -14.57 44.84 -0.39
N ASN A 258 -15.74 44.57 -0.97
CA ASN A 258 -15.89 43.52 -1.97
C ASN A 258 -15.46 43.97 -3.37
N VAL A 259 -15.11 42.99 -4.20
CA VAL A 259 -15.00 43.09 -5.66
C VAL A 259 -16.00 42.10 -6.25
N ASP A 260 -17.12 42.60 -6.74
CA ASP A 260 -18.18 41.78 -7.34
C ASP A 260 -18.05 41.78 -8.87
N ASN A 261 -17.75 40.62 -9.46
CA ASN A 261 -17.58 40.38 -10.89
C ASN A 261 -18.53 39.29 -11.42
N ASN A 262 -19.71 39.13 -10.82
CA ASN A 262 -20.64 38.07 -11.22
C ASN A 262 -21.18 38.37 -12.63
N LYS A 263 -21.07 37.39 -13.53
CA LYS A 263 -21.36 37.55 -14.97
C LYS A 263 -20.62 38.74 -15.63
N GLY A 264 -19.58 39.27 -14.99
CA GLY A 264 -18.76 40.37 -15.48
C GLY A 264 -17.45 39.88 -16.08
N LEU A 265 -16.67 40.79 -16.65
CA LEU A 265 -15.34 40.53 -17.20
C LEU A 265 -14.33 41.52 -16.60
N ILE A 266 -13.23 40.99 -16.09
CA ILE A 266 -11.99 41.73 -15.79
C ILE A 266 -10.89 41.07 -16.61
N ARG A 267 -10.39 41.76 -17.64
CA ARG A 267 -9.46 41.18 -18.61
C ARG A 267 -8.26 42.07 -18.92
N SER A 268 -7.07 41.50 -18.82
CA SER A 268 -5.85 42.05 -19.40
C SER A 268 -5.39 41.19 -20.57
N SER A 269 -5.22 41.78 -21.75
CA SER A 269 -4.89 41.01 -22.96
C SER A 269 -3.40 40.73 -23.16
N THR A 270 -2.50 41.51 -22.55
CA THR A 270 -1.04 41.28 -22.61
C THR A 270 -0.34 41.53 -21.27
N GLY A 271 -1.09 41.79 -20.20
CA GLY A 271 -0.55 42.20 -18.90
C GLY A 271 -0.99 41.29 -17.76
N HIS A 272 -0.74 41.77 -16.54
CA HIS A 272 -1.02 41.10 -15.27
C HIS A 272 -2.27 41.71 -14.62
N ILE A 273 -3.01 40.90 -13.86
CA ILE A 273 -4.12 41.37 -13.02
C ILE A 273 -3.73 41.19 -11.54
N VAL A 274 -3.80 42.26 -10.76
CA VAL A 274 -3.65 42.23 -9.30
C VAL A 274 -4.93 42.75 -8.66
N ILE A 275 -5.54 41.97 -7.77
CA ILE A 275 -6.75 42.33 -7.02
C ILE A 275 -6.47 42.14 -5.53
N GLY A 276 -6.41 43.24 -4.78
CA GLY A 276 -6.43 43.25 -3.32
C GLY A 276 -7.79 43.70 -2.82
N ALA A 277 -8.52 42.84 -2.10
CA ALA A 277 -9.81 43.14 -1.51
C ALA A 277 -9.78 42.87 0.00
N ALA A 278 -10.18 43.83 0.85
CA ALA A 278 -10.34 43.55 2.28
C ALA A 278 -11.58 42.67 2.56
N GLY A 279 -12.55 42.68 1.64
CA GLY A 279 -13.74 41.81 1.66
C GLY A 279 -13.57 40.57 0.77
N SER A 280 -14.62 40.25 0.02
CA SER A 280 -14.64 39.08 -0.89
C SER A 280 -14.39 39.48 -2.34
N VAL A 281 -13.77 38.58 -3.11
CA VAL A 281 -13.77 38.63 -4.58
C VAL A 281 -14.81 37.62 -5.08
N ASN A 282 -15.90 38.10 -5.66
CA ASN A 282 -17.02 37.30 -6.13
C ASN A 282 -17.02 37.23 -7.66
N ASN A 283 -16.59 36.11 -8.23
CA ASN A 283 -16.43 35.89 -9.66
C ASN A 283 -17.43 34.84 -10.20
N GLY A 284 -18.65 34.79 -9.66
CA GLY A 284 -19.59 33.71 -9.95
C GLY A 284 -20.29 33.81 -11.31
N SER A 285 -20.72 32.65 -11.83
CA SER A 285 -21.46 32.56 -13.12
C SER A 285 -20.73 33.22 -14.30
N THR A 286 -19.39 33.13 -14.32
CA THR A 286 -18.53 33.70 -15.37
C THR A 286 -17.87 32.64 -16.26
N LYS A 287 -18.13 31.35 -16.04
CA LYS A 287 -17.58 30.27 -16.85
C LYS A 287 -18.07 30.37 -18.30
N THR A 288 -17.13 30.35 -19.24
CA THR A 288 -17.41 30.35 -20.69
C THR A 288 -16.63 29.23 -21.38
N ALA A 289 -16.90 29.00 -22.67
CA ALA A 289 -16.29 27.91 -23.42
C ALA A 289 -14.79 28.15 -23.71
N ASP A 290 -14.41 29.42 -23.89
CA ASP A 290 -13.03 29.85 -24.17
C ASP A 290 -12.71 31.15 -23.42
N THR A 291 -11.44 31.38 -23.14
CA THR A 291 -10.88 32.55 -22.45
C THR A 291 -10.50 33.71 -23.39
N GLY A 292 -10.38 33.46 -24.70
CA GLY A 292 -9.95 34.46 -25.69
C GLY A 292 -11.09 35.15 -26.47
N SER A 293 -12.28 34.56 -26.49
CA SER A 293 -13.42 35.05 -27.28
C SER A 293 -13.95 36.44 -26.85
N SER A 294 -14.81 37.03 -27.69
CA SER A 294 -15.56 38.25 -27.34
C SER A 294 -16.58 38.04 -26.22
N ASP A 295 -17.02 36.79 -26.04
CA ASP A 295 -18.11 36.42 -25.14
C ASP A 295 -17.57 35.92 -23.78
N SER A 296 -16.24 35.91 -23.62
CA SER A 296 -15.56 35.48 -22.40
C SER A 296 -15.92 36.39 -21.23
N LEU A 297 -16.14 35.79 -20.06
CA LEU A 297 -16.39 36.45 -18.79
C LEU A 297 -15.31 36.05 -17.77
N GLY A 298 -15.34 36.60 -16.56
CA GLY A 298 -14.47 36.15 -15.46
C GLY A 298 -13.26 37.04 -15.26
N ILE A 299 -12.20 36.48 -14.68
CA ILE A 299 -10.93 37.17 -14.43
C ILE A 299 -9.87 36.51 -15.30
N ILE A 300 -9.39 37.20 -16.33
CA ILE A 300 -8.55 36.63 -17.38
C ILE A 300 -7.34 37.53 -17.65
N ALA A 301 -6.12 36.99 -17.56
CA ALA A 301 -4.90 37.75 -17.82
C ALA A 301 -3.94 36.99 -18.73
N ASP A 302 -3.09 37.69 -19.47
CA ASP A 302 -2.02 37.02 -20.22
C ASP A 302 -0.89 36.57 -19.29
N THR A 303 -0.26 37.49 -18.57
CA THR A 303 1.01 37.21 -17.87
C THR A 303 0.86 36.74 -16.41
N GLY A 304 -0.32 36.90 -15.80
CA GLY A 304 -0.62 36.36 -14.47
C GLY A 304 -1.84 36.99 -13.80
N VAL A 305 -2.42 36.27 -12.84
CA VAL A 305 -3.48 36.74 -11.96
C VAL A 305 -3.03 36.57 -10.51
N GLU A 306 -3.08 37.63 -9.72
CA GLU A 306 -2.88 37.62 -8.27
C GLU A 306 -4.11 38.18 -7.56
N ILE A 307 -4.70 37.40 -6.66
CA ILE A 307 -5.88 37.79 -5.89
C ILE A 307 -5.60 37.59 -4.40
N GLY A 308 -5.61 38.67 -3.64
CA GLY A 308 -5.62 38.68 -2.19
C GLY A 308 -6.98 39.11 -1.65
N ALA A 309 -7.66 38.27 -0.88
CA ALA A 309 -8.99 38.59 -0.34
C ALA A 309 -9.28 37.93 1.02
N ASN A 310 -10.35 38.34 1.70
CA ASN A 310 -10.87 37.57 2.83
C ASN A 310 -11.51 36.25 2.36
N ASN A 311 -12.26 36.29 1.26
CA ASN A 311 -12.86 35.11 0.64
C ASN A 311 -12.80 35.24 -0.89
N ILE A 312 -12.49 34.16 -1.60
CA ILE A 312 -12.47 34.13 -3.07
C ILE A 312 -13.56 33.15 -3.51
N ASN A 313 -14.58 33.66 -4.18
CA ASN A 313 -15.72 32.87 -4.65
C ASN A 313 -15.74 32.83 -6.18
N ASN A 314 -15.36 31.69 -6.75
CA ASN A 314 -15.38 31.38 -8.17
C ASN A 314 -16.49 30.38 -8.54
N ASN A 315 -17.61 30.36 -7.80
CA ASN A 315 -18.70 29.42 -8.03
C ASN A 315 -19.33 29.56 -9.42
N GLY A 316 -19.22 28.51 -10.26
CA GLY A 316 -19.60 28.55 -11.67
C GLY A 316 -18.85 29.62 -12.48
N GLY A 317 -17.72 30.08 -11.96
CA GLY A 317 -16.89 31.14 -12.53
C GLY A 317 -15.69 30.63 -13.31
N GLN A 318 -14.88 31.55 -13.82
CA GLN A 318 -13.55 31.24 -14.33
C GLN A 318 -12.49 32.28 -13.96
N ILE A 319 -11.33 31.79 -13.53
CA ILE A 319 -10.10 32.55 -13.34
C ILE A 319 -9.03 31.91 -14.23
N ALA A 320 -8.43 32.66 -15.15
CA ALA A 320 -7.53 32.10 -16.15
C ALA A 320 -6.31 32.97 -16.42
N SER A 321 -5.15 32.35 -16.64
CA SER A 321 -3.97 33.05 -17.16
C SER A 321 -3.03 32.19 -18.02
N ASN A 322 -2.29 32.80 -18.95
CA ASN A 322 -1.14 32.14 -19.58
C ASN A 322 0.06 32.07 -18.63
N GLY A 323 0.17 33.01 -17.68
CA GLY A 323 1.09 32.95 -16.55
C GLY A 323 0.46 32.30 -15.31
N ASN A 324 1.01 32.61 -14.13
CA ASN A 324 0.56 32.00 -12.88
C ASN A 324 -0.83 32.53 -12.46
N VAL A 325 -1.61 31.68 -11.80
CA VAL A 325 -2.78 32.11 -11.02
C VAL A 325 -2.47 31.91 -9.55
N SER A 326 -2.34 33.01 -8.80
CA SER A 326 -2.03 33.04 -7.37
C SER A 326 -3.23 33.57 -6.58
N LEU A 327 -3.81 32.73 -5.72
CA LEU A 327 -4.97 33.05 -4.90
C LEU A 327 -4.57 32.96 -3.42
N SER A 328 -4.67 34.08 -2.71
CA SER A 328 -4.43 34.17 -1.27
C SER A 328 -5.71 34.62 -0.56
N SER A 329 -6.37 33.69 0.10
CA SER A 329 -7.60 33.93 0.88
C SER A 329 -7.31 33.82 2.37
N TYR A 330 -7.82 34.73 3.20
CA TYR A 330 -7.77 34.53 4.66
C TYR A 330 -8.76 33.45 5.13
N SER A 331 -9.80 33.17 4.35
CA SER A 331 -10.84 32.17 4.60
C SER A 331 -10.84 31.13 3.48
N THR A 332 -11.98 30.90 2.84
CA THR A 332 -12.16 29.87 1.81
C THR A 332 -11.78 30.40 0.42
N VAL A 333 -11.26 29.50 -0.42
CA VAL A 333 -11.32 29.60 -1.88
C VAL A 333 -12.38 28.61 -2.37
N ASP A 334 -13.47 29.12 -2.94
CA ASP A 334 -14.61 28.32 -3.40
C ASP A 334 -14.64 28.29 -4.93
N ASP A 335 -14.23 27.18 -5.53
CA ASP A 335 -14.28 26.87 -6.96
C ASP A 335 -15.42 25.90 -7.31
N TYR A 336 -16.50 25.86 -6.53
CA TYR A 336 -17.64 24.97 -6.80
C TYR A 336 -18.18 25.15 -8.23
N ALA A 337 -18.22 24.07 -9.01
CA ALA A 337 -18.61 24.10 -10.44
C ALA A 337 -17.82 25.11 -11.32
N GLY A 338 -16.74 25.68 -10.80
CA GLY A 338 -15.94 26.71 -11.42
C GLY A 338 -14.87 26.16 -12.37
N LYS A 339 -13.86 26.97 -12.62
CA LYS A 339 -12.63 26.60 -13.34
C LYS A 339 -11.52 27.59 -13.00
N ILE A 340 -10.37 27.07 -12.57
CA ILE A 340 -9.13 27.82 -12.38
C ILE A 340 -8.09 27.27 -13.36
N LEU A 341 -7.56 28.13 -14.23
CA LEU A 341 -6.67 27.74 -15.32
C LEU A 341 -5.36 28.53 -15.31
N SER A 342 -4.25 27.82 -15.45
CA SER A 342 -2.95 28.43 -15.71
C SER A 342 -2.18 27.61 -16.75
N ASN A 343 -1.60 28.26 -17.77
CA ASN A 343 -0.58 27.64 -18.63
C ASN A 343 0.81 27.59 -17.97
N SER A 344 0.92 28.07 -16.73
CA SER A 344 2.06 27.95 -15.83
C SER A 344 1.60 27.24 -14.53
N LYS A 345 1.68 27.89 -13.36
CA LYS A 345 1.28 27.31 -12.07
C LYS A 345 -0.01 27.89 -11.52
N VAL A 346 -0.80 27.03 -10.86
CA VAL A 346 -1.86 27.46 -9.93
C VAL A 346 -1.33 27.38 -8.50
N ILE A 347 -1.43 28.48 -7.75
CA ILE A 347 -0.98 28.59 -6.35
C ILE A 347 -2.17 29.05 -5.51
N ILE A 348 -2.56 28.26 -4.51
CA ILE A 348 -3.71 28.56 -3.65
C ILE A 348 -3.27 28.51 -2.19
N LYS A 349 -3.50 29.61 -1.47
CA LYS A 349 -3.26 29.72 -0.04
C LYS A 349 -4.54 30.16 0.66
N GLY A 350 -4.91 29.49 1.75
CA GLY A 350 -5.97 29.98 2.62
C GLY A 350 -6.36 29.09 3.77
N SER A 351 -7.56 29.29 4.30
CA SER A 351 -8.09 28.44 5.38
C SER A 351 -8.64 27.13 4.82
N SER A 352 -9.35 27.17 3.70
CA SER A 352 -9.88 25.96 3.04
C SER A 352 -10.02 26.15 1.54
N LEU A 353 -10.08 25.04 0.81
CA LEU A 353 -10.34 25.01 -0.62
C LEU A 353 -11.52 24.08 -0.89
N ARG A 354 -12.52 24.58 -1.62
CA ARG A 354 -13.62 23.78 -2.15
C ARG A 354 -13.52 23.75 -3.66
N ASN A 355 -13.30 22.58 -4.25
CA ASN A 355 -13.23 22.33 -5.69
C ASN A 355 -14.29 21.32 -6.15
N ASP A 356 -15.39 21.18 -5.42
CA ASP A 356 -16.40 20.17 -5.77
C ASP A 356 -17.05 20.50 -7.11
N THR A 357 -17.11 19.53 -8.03
CA THR A 357 -17.56 19.72 -9.43
C THR A 357 -16.75 20.79 -10.19
N GLY A 358 -15.69 21.32 -9.59
CA GLY A 358 -14.80 22.35 -10.13
C GLY A 358 -13.65 21.75 -10.93
N GLY A 359 -12.75 22.62 -11.40
CA GLY A 359 -11.65 22.22 -12.26
C GLY A 359 -10.46 23.13 -12.10
N ILE A 360 -9.43 22.63 -11.41
CA ILE A 360 -8.16 23.32 -11.24
C ILE A 360 -7.14 22.69 -12.17
N SER A 361 -6.60 23.48 -13.10
CA SER A 361 -5.62 23.04 -14.08
C SER A 361 -4.44 23.99 -14.12
N GLY A 362 -3.27 23.51 -13.70
CA GLY A 362 -1.99 24.22 -13.79
C GLY A 362 -1.03 23.43 -14.65
N LYS A 363 -0.78 23.89 -15.89
CA LYS A 363 0.00 23.13 -16.87
C LYS A 363 1.38 22.72 -16.35
N GLN A 364 2.08 23.63 -15.67
CA GLN A 364 3.43 23.43 -15.11
C GLN A 364 3.45 23.15 -13.59
N GLY A 365 2.28 23.02 -12.96
CA GLY A 365 2.17 22.58 -11.58
C GLY A 365 1.03 23.20 -10.79
N ILE A 366 0.72 22.59 -9.65
CA ILE A 366 -0.29 23.08 -8.70
C ILE A 366 0.31 23.03 -7.29
N GLU A 367 0.19 24.14 -6.56
CA GLU A 367 0.54 24.23 -5.14
C GLU A 367 -0.69 24.68 -4.36
N VAL A 368 -1.15 23.86 -3.42
CA VAL A 368 -2.24 24.21 -2.50
C VAL A 368 -1.72 24.11 -1.06
N ALA A 369 -1.83 25.19 -0.30
CA ALA A 369 -1.53 25.21 1.13
C ALA A 369 -2.71 25.82 1.89
N VAL A 370 -3.51 24.95 2.52
CA VAL A 370 -4.67 25.35 3.31
C VAL A 370 -4.59 24.87 4.76
N GLY A 371 -5.03 25.69 5.71
CA GLY A 371 -5.02 25.32 7.15
C GLY A 371 -6.09 24.30 7.55
N GLY A 372 -7.12 24.14 6.74
CA GLY A 372 -8.33 23.33 6.96
C GLY A 372 -8.50 22.27 5.86
N SER A 373 -9.72 22.11 5.38
CA SER A 373 -10.05 21.08 4.38
C SER A 373 -9.80 21.53 2.94
N LEU A 374 -9.32 20.60 2.12
CA LEU A 374 -9.42 20.63 0.66
C LEU A 374 -10.47 19.60 0.24
N THR A 375 -11.56 20.03 -0.39
CA THR A 375 -12.56 19.12 -0.97
C THR A 375 -12.50 19.16 -2.49
N ASN A 376 -12.53 17.98 -3.13
CA ASN A 376 -12.49 17.78 -4.57
C ASN A 376 -13.57 16.78 -5.01
N ASN A 377 -14.78 16.89 -4.45
CA ASN A 377 -15.83 15.91 -4.71
C ASN A 377 -16.37 16.04 -6.14
N ILE A 378 -16.21 14.99 -6.95
CA ILE A 378 -16.49 15.02 -8.41
C ILE A 378 -15.72 16.17 -9.11
N GLY A 379 -14.64 16.65 -8.50
CA GLY A 379 -13.81 17.73 -9.01
C GLY A 379 -12.57 17.18 -9.73
N VAL A 380 -11.93 18.05 -10.51
CA VAL A 380 -10.66 17.74 -11.19
C VAL A 380 -9.56 18.65 -10.67
N ILE A 381 -8.42 18.06 -10.30
CA ILE A 381 -7.15 18.76 -10.04
C ILE A 381 -6.09 18.15 -10.95
N SER A 382 -5.61 18.90 -11.93
CA SER A 382 -4.72 18.34 -12.96
C SER A 382 -3.52 19.23 -13.31
N SER A 383 -2.37 18.61 -13.48
CA SER A 383 -1.18 19.21 -14.05
C SER A 383 -0.64 18.33 -15.17
N GLU A 384 -0.47 18.92 -16.35
CA GLU A 384 -0.06 18.20 -17.56
C GLU A 384 1.45 17.90 -17.56
N GLU A 385 2.25 18.89 -17.21
CA GLU A 385 3.72 18.86 -17.29
C GLU A 385 4.39 19.04 -15.92
N GLY A 386 3.62 19.20 -14.84
CA GLY A 386 4.15 19.56 -13.52
C GLY A 386 3.65 18.70 -12.36
N ASP A 387 4.15 19.03 -11.18
CA ASP A 387 3.81 18.37 -9.93
C ASP A 387 2.56 18.97 -9.28
N ILE A 388 1.87 18.17 -8.48
CA ILE A 388 0.81 18.61 -7.57
C ILE A 388 1.34 18.47 -6.14
N SER A 389 1.39 19.58 -5.40
CA SER A 389 1.75 19.62 -3.99
C SER A 389 0.58 20.13 -3.15
N LEU A 390 0.06 19.30 -2.26
CA LEU A 390 -1.08 19.61 -1.39
C LEU A 390 -0.65 19.57 0.08
N LEU A 391 -0.83 20.68 0.77
CA LEU A 391 -0.74 20.78 2.22
C LEU A 391 -2.12 21.19 2.75
N ALA A 392 -2.75 20.31 3.53
CA ALA A 392 -4.07 20.56 4.10
C ALA A 392 -4.20 19.92 5.50
N ASN A 393 -5.16 20.35 6.31
CA ASN A 393 -5.55 19.56 7.47
C ASN A 393 -6.26 18.27 7.05
N SER A 394 -7.12 18.32 6.03
CA SER A 394 -7.73 17.12 5.43
C SER A 394 -7.85 17.27 3.92
N VAL A 395 -7.67 16.17 3.20
CA VAL A 395 -7.88 16.11 1.74
C VAL A 395 -9.01 15.13 1.47
N ASP A 396 -10.09 15.63 0.87
CA ASP A 396 -11.24 14.81 0.46
C ASP A 396 -11.36 14.81 -1.06
N ASN A 397 -10.87 13.75 -1.68
CA ASN A 397 -10.96 13.46 -3.11
C ASN A 397 -12.11 12.50 -3.44
N HIS A 398 -13.10 12.30 -2.56
CA HIS A 398 -14.20 11.36 -2.81
C HIS A 398 -14.84 11.57 -4.19
N GLY A 399 -14.94 10.53 -5.01
CA GLY A 399 -15.47 10.66 -6.38
C GLY A 399 -14.69 11.59 -7.33
N GLY A 400 -13.58 12.18 -6.89
CA GLY A 400 -12.77 13.14 -7.63
C GLY A 400 -11.68 12.48 -8.48
N PHE A 401 -11.04 13.31 -9.30
CA PHE A 401 -9.91 12.91 -10.15
C PHE A 401 -8.72 13.84 -9.94
N MET A 402 -7.54 13.28 -9.68
CA MET A 402 -6.28 14.01 -9.65
C MET A 402 -5.23 13.40 -10.59
N MET A 403 -4.51 14.24 -11.32
CA MET A 403 -3.44 13.81 -12.21
C MET A 403 -2.26 14.79 -12.27
N GLY A 404 -1.03 14.32 -12.12
CA GLY A 404 0.20 15.13 -12.20
C GLY A 404 1.44 14.30 -12.53
N GLN A 405 2.61 14.92 -12.59
CA GLN A 405 3.90 14.19 -12.63
C GLN A 405 4.15 13.49 -11.31
N ASN A 406 4.60 14.24 -10.30
CA ASN A 406 4.55 13.79 -8.92
C ASN A 406 3.31 14.36 -8.24
N ILE A 407 2.71 13.58 -7.36
CA ILE A 407 1.65 14.06 -6.48
C ILE A 407 2.14 13.86 -5.04
N THR A 408 2.31 14.96 -4.31
CA THR A 408 2.70 14.95 -2.90
C THR A 408 1.56 15.52 -2.05
N MET A 409 1.14 14.79 -1.03
CA MET A 409 0.12 15.23 -0.09
C MET A 409 0.62 15.12 1.34
N GLU A 410 0.53 16.22 2.09
CA GLU A 410 0.78 16.29 3.52
C GLU A 410 -0.54 16.63 4.21
N SER A 411 -1.06 15.72 5.04
CA SER A 411 -2.37 15.86 5.70
C SER A 411 -2.33 15.54 7.20
N MET A 412 -2.89 16.41 8.04
CA MET A 412 -2.93 16.21 9.50
C MET A 412 -4.05 15.24 9.96
N SER A 413 -5.20 15.24 9.30
CA SER A 413 -6.39 14.48 9.71
C SER A 413 -6.65 13.27 8.82
N GLY A 414 -6.06 13.21 7.62
CA GLY A 414 -6.23 12.08 6.70
C GLY A 414 -6.50 12.47 5.25
N VAL A 415 -6.50 11.46 4.38
CA VAL A 415 -6.82 11.57 2.96
C VAL A 415 -7.95 10.62 2.64
N ASN A 416 -9.03 11.13 2.06
CA ASN A 416 -10.13 10.33 1.54
C ASN A 416 -10.06 10.29 0.01
N ASN A 417 -9.85 9.10 -0.55
CA ASN A 417 -9.86 8.80 -1.97
C ASN A 417 -10.89 7.69 -2.28
N ASN A 418 -11.98 7.63 -1.51
CA ASN A 418 -13.01 6.62 -1.72
C ASN A 418 -13.71 6.83 -3.06
N THR A 419 -13.88 5.74 -3.80
CA THR A 419 -14.52 5.71 -5.11
C THR A 419 -13.96 6.79 -6.04
N ALA A 420 -12.66 7.06 -5.98
CA ALA A 420 -11.99 8.15 -6.67
C ALA A 420 -10.73 7.66 -7.38
N LEU A 421 -10.06 8.54 -8.14
CA LEU A 421 -8.85 8.20 -8.87
C LEU A 421 -7.75 9.24 -8.68
N ILE A 422 -6.57 8.79 -8.25
CA ILE A 422 -5.34 9.59 -8.22
C ILE A 422 -4.31 8.91 -9.11
N VAL A 423 -3.74 9.66 -10.07
CA VAL A 423 -2.71 9.16 -10.99
C VAL A 423 -1.51 10.09 -11.00
N ALA A 424 -0.40 9.63 -10.43
CA ALA A 424 0.91 10.24 -10.64
C ALA A 424 1.60 9.53 -11.82
N SER A 425 1.95 10.29 -12.86
CA SER A 425 2.72 9.76 -14.00
C SER A 425 4.18 9.46 -13.65
N LYS A 426 4.64 9.92 -12.48
CA LYS A 426 5.87 9.51 -11.80
C LYS A 426 5.52 8.96 -10.43
N LYS A 427 5.81 9.67 -9.35
CA LYS A 427 5.67 9.18 -7.98
C LYS A 427 4.45 9.76 -7.27
N LEU A 428 3.70 8.90 -6.59
CA LEU A 428 2.67 9.30 -5.64
C LEU A 428 3.24 9.20 -4.23
N LYS A 429 3.21 10.31 -3.48
CA LYS A 429 3.61 10.36 -2.08
C LYS A 429 2.48 10.94 -1.23
N ILE A 430 2.01 10.19 -0.24
CA ILE A 430 1.01 10.67 0.72
C ILE A 430 1.55 10.43 2.13
N ASN A 431 1.71 11.51 2.89
CA ASN A 431 1.99 11.46 4.31
C ASN A 431 0.79 12.03 5.08
N ALA A 432 0.03 11.13 5.70
CA ALA A 432 -1.15 11.46 6.48
C ALA A 432 -0.91 11.11 7.95
N PHE A 433 -1.08 12.08 8.86
CA PHE A 433 -1.08 11.79 10.30
C PHE A 433 -2.37 11.12 10.78
N GLY A 434 -3.41 11.08 9.93
CA GLY A 434 -4.65 10.34 10.13
C GLY A 434 -4.77 9.14 9.19
N ASN A 435 -6.00 8.77 8.83
CA ASN A 435 -6.26 7.62 7.95
C ASN A 435 -6.04 7.98 6.48
N ILE A 436 -5.61 7.01 5.68
CA ILE A 436 -5.71 7.03 4.22
C ILE A 436 -6.84 6.07 3.84
N GLU A 437 -7.97 6.62 3.37
CA GLU A 437 -9.11 5.88 2.89
C GLU A 437 -9.03 5.79 1.37
N ASN A 438 -8.84 4.60 0.82
CA ASN A 438 -8.82 4.31 -0.62
C ASN A 438 -9.77 3.15 -0.90
N ARG A 439 -11.04 3.28 -0.53
CA ARG A 439 -12.03 2.20 -0.64
C ARG A 439 -12.86 2.30 -1.90
N ASP A 440 -13.38 1.16 -2.34
CA ASP A 440 -14.40 1.04 -3.38
C ASP A 440 -14.00 1.66 -4.74
N GLY A 441 -12.68 1.75 -5.00
CA GLY A 441 -12.13 2.21 -6.28
C GLY A 441 -12.63 1.38 -7.48
N ASN A 442 -12.98 0.11 -7.27
CA ASN A 442 -13.60 -0.76 -8.29
C ASN A 442 -14.89 -0.17 -8.88
N SER A 443 -15.60 0.68 -8.12
CA SER A 443 -16.86 1.30 -8.54
C SER A 443 -16.67 2.66 -9.22
N PHE A 444 -15.47 3.24 -9.26
CA PHE A 444 -15.22 4.59 -9.79
C PHE A 444 -15.80 4.79 -11.19
N GLY A 445 -15.46 3.94 -12.16
CA GLY A 445 -15.90 4.08 -13.55
C GLY A 445 -17.42 4.23 -13.71
N ASN A 446 -18.17 3.39 -13.00
CA ASN A 446 -19.63 3.42 -13.02
C ASN A 446 -20.21 4.59 -12.20
N ALA A 447 -19.70 4.82 -10.98
CA ALA A 447 -20.27 5.79 -10.05
C ALA A 447 -19.94 7.24 -10.44
N TYR A 448 -18.69 7.50 -10.85
CA TYR A 448 -18.19 8.86 -11.10
C TYR A 448 -17.40 9.02 -12.41
N GLY A 449 -16.81 7.94 -12.94
CA GLY A 449 -16.02 7.97 -14.17
C GLY A 449 -16.79 8.52 -15.38
N LEU A 450 -18.11 8.34 -15.43
CA LEU A 450 -18.99 8.95 -16.43
C LEU A 450 -18.89 10.49 -16.47
N TYR A 451 -18.73 11.17 -15.34
CA TYR A 451 -18.59 12.64 -15.29
C TYR A 451 -17.27 13.11 -15.92
N PHE A 452 -16.25 12.25 -15.92
CA PHE A 452 -14.92 12.55 -16.45
C PHE A 452 -14.70 11.96 -17.86
N GLY A 453 -15.69 11.30 -18.46
CA GLY A 453 -15.53 10.59 -19.74
C GLY A 453 -14.67 9.31 -19.62
N MET A 454 -14.57 8.74 -18.42
CA MET A 454 -13.75 7.58 -18.06
C MET A 454 -14.60 6.40 -17.51
N PRO A 455 -15.69 5.97 -18.17
CA PRO A 455 -16.63 5.00 -17.60
C PRO A 455 -16.04 3.59 -17.38
N GLN A 456 -14.95 3.26 -18.08
CA GLN A 456 -14.27 1.96 -18.02
C GLN A 456 -13.06 1.96 -17.08
N GLN A 457 -12.77 3.09 -16.41
CA GLN A 457 -11.61 3.19 -15.55
C GLN A 457 -11.93 2.75 -14.13
N THR A 458 -11.04 1.94 -13.56
CA THR A 458 -11.05 1.63 -12.13
C THR A 458 -10.36 2.76 -11.37
N GLY A 459 -10.93 3.14 -10.23
CA GLY A 459 -10.37 4.13 -9.30
C GLY A 459 -9.14 3.60 -8.56
N GLY A 460 -8.86 4.17 -7.40
CA GLY A 460 -7.70 3.84 -6.58
C GLY A 460 -6.56 4.83 -6.72
N MET A 461 -5.36 4.39 -6.34
CA MET A 461 -4.15 5.20 -6.36
C MET A 461 -3.10 4.55 -7.26
N VAL A 462 -2.57 5.31 -8.20
CA VAL A 462 -1.58 4.84 -9.18
C VAL A 462 -0.38 5.79 -9.18
N GLY A 463 0.82 5.24 -9.06
CA GLY A 463 2.08 5.94 -9.27
C GLY A 463 2.96 5.14 -10.22
N LYS A 464 3.24 5.66 -11.41
CA LYS A 464 3.96 4.87 -12.43
C LYS A 464 5.39 4.52 -12.02
N GLU A 465 6.11 5.47 -11.47
CA GLU A 465 7.49 5.29 -11.02
C GLU A 465 7.59 5.00 -9.50
N GLY A 466 6.45 4.78 -8.83
CA GLY A 466 6.41 4.32 -7.44
C GLY A 466 5.33 4.98 -6.58
N ILE A 467 5.08 4.35 -5.43
CA ILE A 467 4.12 4.82 -4.42
C ILE A 467 4.81 4.83 -3.05
N GLU A 468 4.62 5.92 -2.31
CA GLU A 468 4.97 6.04 -0.88
C GLU A 468 3.76 6.49 -0.07
N LEU A 469 3.26 5.65 0.82
CA LEU A 469 2.13 5.97 1.70
C LEU A 469 2.52 5.83 3.18
N SER A 470 2.18 6.82 3.98
CA SER A 470 2.33 6.81 5.44
C SER A 470 1.02 7.29 6.08
N GLY A 471 0.46 6.50 7.00
CA GLY A 471 -0.85 6.73 7.62
C GLY A 471 -1.01 6.08 8.99
N GLN A 472 -2.01 6.50 9.76
CA GLN A 472 -2.44 5.78 10.98
C GLN A 472 -3.03 4.41 10.62
N ASN A 473 -4.05 4.44 9.78
CA ASN A 473 -4.62 3.27 9.14
C ASN A 473 -4.67 3.53 7.63
N ILE A 474 -4.39 2.49 6.85
CA ILE A 474 -4.50 2.55 5.40
C ILE A 474 -5.56 1.53 4.99
N TYR A 475 -6.63 1.99 4.37
CA TYR A 475 -7.74 1.15 3.94
C TYR A 475 -7.79 1.13 2.42
N ASN A 476 -7.56 -0.02 1.82
CA ASN A 476 -7.58 -0.24 0.37
C ASN A 476 -8.77 -1.11 -0.08
N ASN A 477 -9.77 -1.32 0.78
CA ASN A 477 -10.85 -2.28 0.54
C ASN A 477 -11.54 -2.09 -0.82
N ASN A 478 -11.75 -3.18 -1.59
CA ASN A 478 -12.40 -3.13 -2.91
C ASN A 478 -11.79 -2.07 -3.86
N SER A 479 -10.48 -1.88 -3.78
CA SER A 479 -9.76 -0.84 -4.52
C SER A 479 -8.40 -1.35 -5.01
N ARG A 480 -7.53 -0.43 -5.41
CA ARG A 480 -6.18 -0.75 -5.87
C ARG A 480 -5.14 0.30 -5.45
N LEU A 481 -3.95 -0.20 -5.15
CA LEU A 481 -2.68 0.55 -5.07
C LEU A 481 -1.74 -0.04 -6.13
N ILE A 482 -1.32 0.78 -7.09
CA ILE A 482 -0.50 0.30 -8.21
C ILE A 482 0.75 1.18 -8.34
N ALA A 483 1.90 0.64 -7.95
CA ALA A 483 3.20 1.12 -8.39
C ALA A 483 3.55 0.38 -9.70
N GLU A 484 3.36 1.03 -10.86
CA GLU A 484 3.36 0.33 -12.17
C GLU A 484 4.73 -0.24 -12.55
N ASP A 485 5.75 0.62 -12.59
CA ASP A 485 7.14 0.32 -12.98
C ASP A 485 8.15 0.64 -11.85
N GLY A 486 7.65 0.99 -10.66
CA GLY A 486 8.46 1.47 -9.54
C GLY A 486 8.17 0.75 -8.22
N PRO A 487 8.89 1.15 -7.15
CA PRO A 487 8.74 0.51 -5.84
C PRO A 487 7.47 0.96 -5.13
N LEU A 488 7.02 0.11 -4.21
CA LEU A 488 5.94 0.40 -3.27
C LEU A 488 6.48 0.44 -1.84
N THR A 489 6.34 1.58 -1.16
CA THR A 489 6.59 1.69 0.28
C THR A 489 5.30 2.08 0.98
N LEU A 490 4.88 1.27 1.95
CA LEU A 490 3.68 1.50 2.74
C LEU A 490 4.01 1.41 4.24
N GLN A 491 3.63 2.42 4.99
CA GLN A 491 3.75 2.46 6.45
C GLN A 491 2.38 2.77 7.07
N ALA A 492 1.77 1.77 7.69
CA ALA A 492 0.55 1.93 8.48
C ALA A 492 0.89 1.76 9.97
N GLN A 493 0.67 2.78 10.79
CA GLN A 493 1.01 2.72 12.22
C GLN A 493 0.18 1.67 12.97
N ASN A 494 -1.05 1.39 12.51
CA ASN A 494 -1.95 0.44 13.14
C ASN A 494 -2.49 -0.60 12.15
N THR A 495 -3.43 -0.26 11.26
CA THR A 495 -4.05 -1.26 10.37
C THR A 495 -3.74 -0.97 8.91
N PHE A 496 -3.35 -2.01 8.17
CA PHE A 496 -3.46 -2.02 6.73
C PHE A 496 -4.55 -3.02 6.33
N ASP A 497 -5.64 -2.53 5.76
CA ASP A 497 -6.75 -3.38 5.31
C ASP A 497 -6.81 -3.39 3.78
N ASN A 498 -6.31 -4.46 3.20
CA ASN A 498 -6.31 -4.72 1.77
C ASN A 498 -7.45 -5.65 1.34
N THR A 499 -8.50 -5.83 2.15
CA THR A 499 -9.52 -6.85 1.88
C THR A 499 -10.21 -6.65 0.51
N ARG A 500 -10.27 -7.71 -0.30
CA ARG A 500 -10.85 -7.71 -1.67
C ARG A 500 -10.23 -6.69 -2.63
N ALA A 501 -8.96 -6.40 -2.45
CA ALA A 501 -8.29 -5.35 -3.19
C ALA A 501 -7.01 -5.85 -3.88
N LEU A 502 -6.39 -4.95 -4.63
CA LEU A 502 -5.16 -5.19 -5.36
C LEU A 502 -4.05 -4.26 -4.87
N VAL A 503 -2.89 -4.82 -4.59
CA VAL A 503 -1.63 -4.10 -4.33
C VAL A 503 -0.57 -4.68 -5.25
N THR A 504 0.00 -3.85 -6.11
CA THR A 504 1.07 -4.29 -7.03
C THR A 504 2.24 -3.34 -7.03
N SER A 505 3.43 -3.90 -7.14
CA SER A 505 4.69 -3.18 -7.35
C SER A 505 5.44 -3.73 -8.57
N GLY A 506 5.82 -2.86 -9.50
CA GLY A 506 6.68 -3.17 -10.64
C GLY A 506 8.16 -3.32 -10.30
N ALA A 507 8.55 -2.94 -9.08
CA ALA A 507 9.88 -3.18 -8.50
C ALA A 507 9.73 -3.77 -7.09
N ASP A 508 10.68 -3.53 -6.18
CA ASP A 508 10.61 -4.03 -4.80
C ASP A 508 9.48 -3.36 -3.99
N ALA A 509 8.90 -4.10 -3.06
CA ALA A 509 7.82 -3.63 -2.20
C ALA A 509 8.17 -3.84 -0.72
N SER A 510 7.96 -2.80 0.09
CA SER A 510 8.14 -2.82 1.55
C SER A 510 6.85 -2.36 2.23
N ILE A 511 6.24 -3.23 3.03
CA ILE A 511 4.98 -2.97 3.73
C ILE A 511 5.22 -3.13 5.23
N GLN A 512 5.05 -2.05 5.98
CA GLN A 512 5.21 -2.03 7.45
C GLN A 512 3.87 -1.70 8.11
N VAL A 513 3.42 -2.56 9.02
CA VAL A 513 2.11 -2.47 9.66
C VAL A 513 2.24 -2.69 11.18
N GLY A 514 2.13 -1.61 11.96
CA GLY A 514 2.31 -1.68 13.42
C GLY A 514 1.25 -2.53 14.15
N GLY A 515 0.12 -2.85 13.50
CA GLY A 515 -0.96 -3.71 14.01
C GLY A 515 -1.29 -4.84 13.03
N THR A 516 -2.54 -4.92 12.58
CA THR A 516 -2.98 -6.02 11.73
C THR A 516 -2.93 -5.66 10.25
N TYR A 517 -2.31 -6.54 9.47
CA TYR A 517 -2.42 -6.56 8.02
C TYR A 517 -3.47 -7.59 7.58
N TYR A 518 -4.57 -7.09 6.99
CA TYR A 518 -5.60 -7.91 6.37
C TYR A 518 -5.41 -7.98 4.85
N ASN A 519 -4.94 -9.12 4.33
CA ASN A 519 -4.90 -9.42 2.89
C ASN A 519 -6.05 -10.34 2.47
N ASN A 520 -7.21 -10.20 3.13
CA ASN A 520 -8.30 -11.15 2.98
C ASN A 520 -8.95 -11.04 1.59
N TYR A 521 -9.00 -12.16 0.85
CA TYR A 521 -9.55 -12.24 -0.50
C TYR A 521 -8.88 -11.27 -1.49
N ALA A 522 -7.65 -10.86 -1.19
CA ALA A 522 -6.93 -9.80 -1.89
C ALA A 522 -5.73 -10.35 -2.65
N THR A 523 -5.08 -9.50 -3.43
CA THR A 523 -3.77 -9.78 -4.01
C THR A 523 -2.79 -8.71 -3.58
N THR A 524 -1.64 -9.15 -3.07
CA THR A 524 -0.45 -8.35 -2.86
C THR A 524 0.68 -9.00 -3.61
N TRP A 525 1.22 -8.30 -4.60
CA TRP A 525 2.24 -8.84 -5.48
C TRP A 525 3.35 -7.84 -5.75
N SER A 526 4.57 -8.35 -5.86
CA SER A 526 5.77 -7.60 -6.22
C SER A 526 6.48 -8.28 -7.39
N ALA A 527 6.84 -7.52 -8.43
CA ALA A 527 7.77 -7.98 -9.46
C ALA A 527 9.21 -8.09 -8.94
N GLY A 528 9.52 -7.37 -7.86
CA GLY A 528 10.80 -7.40 -7.15
C GLY A 528 10.74 -8.28 -5.91
N ASN A 529 11.52 -7.91 -4.89
CA ASN A 529 11.37 -8.48 -3.54
C ASN A 529 10.09 -7.95 -2.89
N LEU A 530 9.54 -8.71 -1.94
CA LEU A 530 8.41 -8.29 -1.13
C LEU A 530 8.75 -8.50 0.35
N ASP A 531 8.91 -7.41 1.08
CA ASP A 531 9.17 -7.41 2.52
C ASP A 531 7.90 -6.93 3.25
N ILE A 532 7.37 -7.76 4.15
CA ILE A 532 6.19 -7.44 4.96
C ILE A 532 6.55 -7.59 6.44
N ASP A 533 6.50 -6.48 7.17
CA ASP A 533 6.55 -6.44 8.64
C ASP A 533 5.15 -6.12 9.15
N ALA A 534 4.59 -7.01 9.99
CA ALA A 534 3.28 -6.79 10.60
C ALA A 534 3.20 -7.32 12.04
N THR A 535 2.45 -6.66 12.92
CA THR A 535 2.15 -7.28 14.23
C THR A 535 1.29 -8.53 14.09
N THR A 536 0.34 -8.57 13.15
CA THR A 536 -0.48 -9.75 12.84
C THR A 536 -0.81 -9.76 11.37
N LEU A 537 -0.74 -10.94 10.73
CA LEU A 537 -1.04 -11.09 9.31
C LEU A 537 -2.17 -12.11 9.11
N GLN A 538 -3.24 -11.66 8.45
CA GLN A 538 -4.36 -12.49 8.03
C GLN A 538 -4.45 -12.53 6.51
N ASN A 539 -4.35 -13.73 5.95
CA ASN A 539 -4.49 -13.96 4.51
C ASN A 539 -5.62 -14.96 4.27
N SER A 540 -6.86 -14.48 4.23
CA SER A 540 -8.01 -15.31 3.88
C SER A 540 -8.12 -15.48 2.36
N SER A 541 -8.59 -16.63 1.89
CA SER A 541 -8.91 -16.86 0.48
C SER A 541 -10.31 -17.42 0.28
N SER A 542 -10.75 -17.36 -0.97
CA SER A 542 -11.89 -18.08 -1.53
C SER A 542 -11.55 -18.50 -2.95
N GLY A 543 -12.33 -19.43 -3.52
CA GLY A 543 -12.13 -19.92 -4.88
C GLY A 543 -11.04 -20.98 -4.98
N THR A 544 -10.72 -21.40 -6.20
CA THR A 544 -9.69 -22.39 -6.52
C THR A 544 -8.83 -21.90 -7.69
N MET A 545 -7.57 -22.36 -7.74
CA MET A 545 -6.68 -22.08 -8.87
C MET A 545 -7.20 -22.70 -10.17
N ILE A 546 -7.86 -23.87 -10.09
CA ILE A 546 -8.40 -24.62 -11.23
C ILE A 546 -9.52 -23.82 -11.91
N ASP A 547 -10.36 -23.14 -11.13
CA ASP A 547 -11.47 -22.33 -11.63
C ASP A 547 -11.05 -20.90 -12.00
N ASN A 548 -9.75 -20.58 -11.89
CA ASN A 548 -9.18 -19.24 -12.12
C ASN A 548 -9.92 -18.13 -11.34
N ASN A 549 -10.37 -18.44 -10.13
CA ASN A 549 -11.12 -17.52 -9.26
C ASN A 549 -10.57 -17.48 -7.82
N ALA A 550 -9.36 -18.02 -7.62
CA ALA A 550 -8.66 -17.95 -6.35
C ALA A 550 -8.39 -16.50 -5.93
N THR A 551 -8.29 -16.29 -4.63
CA THR A 551 -7.99 -14.99 -4.00
C THR A 551 -7.06 -15.22 -2.80
N GLY A 552 -6.64 -14.17 -2.10
CA GLY A 552 -5.79 -14.29 -0.91
C GLY A 552 -4.34 -14.58 -1.27
N PHE A 553 -3.78 -13.80 -2.19
CA PHE A 553 -2.41 -13.93 -2.67
C PHE A 553 -1.48 -12.93 -1.97
N ILE A 554 -0.36 -13.44 -1.47
CA ILE A 554 0.83 -12.67 -1.12
C ILE A 554 1.97 -13.29 -1.90
N ALA A 555 2.48 -12.59 -2.91
CA ALA A 555 3.42 -13.19 -3.86
C ALA A 555 4.56 -12.25 -4.28
N SER A 556 5.70 -12.87 -4.61
CA SER A 556 6.90 -12.18 -5.08
C SER A 556 7.49 -12.91 -6.28
N ASP A 557 7.90 -12.16 -7.30
CA ASP A 557 8.67 -12.68 -8.43
C ASP A 557 10.17 -12.82 -8.11
N LYS A 558 10.60 -12.37 -6.92
CA LYS A 558 11.91 -12.65 -6.31
C LYS A 558 11.72 -13.21 -4.91
N ASN A 559 12.43 -12.68 -3.91
CA ASN A 559 12.36 -13.14 -2.54
C ASN A 559 11.13 -12.56 -1.82
N LEU A 560 10.57 -13.31 -0.88
CA LEU A 560 9.46 -12.89 -0.04
C LEU A 560 9.86 -13.04 1.43
N SER A 561 9.88 -11.94 2.17
CA SER A 561 10.10 -11.95 3.61
C SER A 561 8.84 -11.53 4.35
N LEU A 562 8.41 -12.37 5.29
CA LEU A 562 7.30 -12.10 6.20
C LEU A 562 7.84 -12.10 7.63
N GLU A 563 7.96 -10.92 8.24
CA GLU A 563 8.25 -10.78 9.66
C GLU A 563 6.95 -10.41 10.40
N VAL A 564 6.48 -11.33 11.24
CA VAL A 564 5.22 -11.19 11.96
C VAL A 564 5.44 -11.26 13.46
N VAL A 565 4.98 -10.26 14.21
CA VAL A 565 5.21 -10.25 15.67
C VAL A 565 4.37 -11.32 16.37
N ASN A 566 3.05 -11.31 16.22
CA ASN A 566 2.16 -12.17 17.01
C ASN A 566 1.76 -13.44 16.26
N SER A 567 0.96 -13.36 15.21
CA SER A 567 0.43 -14.57 14.56
C SER A 567 0.23 -14.37 13.06
N LEU A 568 0.57 -15.41 12.31
CA LEU A 568 0.27 -15.52 10.89
C LEU A 568 -0.81 -16.59 10.69
N THR A 569 -1.97 -16.18 10.17
CA THR A 569 -3.02 -17.10 9.74
C THR A 569 -3.19 -17.03 8.23
N ASN A 570 -2.81 -18.11 7.55
CA ASN A 570 -2.87 -18.22 6.10
C ASN A 570 -3.94 -19.23 5.67
N TYR A 571 -5.04 -18.77 5.07
CA TYR A 571 -5.96 -19.61 4.30
C TYR A 571 -5.73 -19.45 2.79
N GLY A 572 -4.88 -18.52 2.36
CA GLY A 572 -4.58 -18.27 0.95
C GLY A 572 -3.25 -18.84 0.49
N TRP A 573 -2.64 -18.11 -0.43
CA TRP A 573 -1.43 -18.47 -1.13
C TRP A 573 -0.34 -17.47 -0.75
N ILE A 574 0.72 -17.98 -0.14
CA ILE A 574 1.94 -17.23 0.13
C ILE A 574 3.04 -17.87 -0.73
N SER A 575 3.60 -17.13 -1.69
CA SER A 575 4.54 -17.73 -2.64
C SER A 575 5.63 -16.80 -3.16
N GLY A 576 6.86 -17.29 -3.26
CA GLY A 576 7.97 -16.59 -3.93
C GLY A 576 8.60 -17.43 -5.04
N LYS A 577 8.97 -16.80 -6.15
CA LYS A 577 9.84 -17.43 -7.17
C LYS A 577 11.32 -17.49 -6.72
N GLY A 578 11.68 -16.70 -5.72
CA GLY A 578 12.95 -16.77 -5.01
C GLY A 578 12.82 -17.54 -3.70
N ASP A 579 13.62 -17.13 -2.72
CA ASP A 579 13.55 -17.65 -1.35
C ASP A 579 12.36 -17.03 -0.60
N VAL A 580 11.75 -17.79 0.29
CA VAL A 580 10.65 -17.34 1.14
C VAL A 580 11.01 -17.52 2.60
N ASP A 581 11.05 -16.42 3.33
CA ASP A 581 11.34 -16.38 4.75
C ASP A 581 10.08 -16.01 5.53
N VAL A 582 9.65 -16.86 6.46
CA VAL A 582 8.47 -16.62 7.30
C VAL A 582 8.86 -16.70 8.76
N THR A 583 8.93 -15.54 9.42
CA THR A 583 9.25 -15.44 10.85
C THR A 583 8.03 -14.98 11.65
N VAL A 584 7.67 -15.73 12.69
CA VAL A 584 6.63 -15.39 13.67
C VAL A 584 7.26 -15.30 15.07
N ASN A 585 7.54 -14.07 15.51
CA ASN A 585 8.41 -13.80 16.65
C ASN A 585 7.82 -14.22 18.01
N ASN A 586 6.52 -14.05 18.25
CA ASN A 586 5.87 -14.26 19.54
C ASN A 586 4.68 -15.23 19.53
N GLY A 587 4.28 -15.80 18.39
CA GLY A 587 3.13 -16.69 18.35
C GLY A 587 3.22 -17.79 17.30
N ASN A 588 2.06 -18.20 16.80
CA ASN A 588 1.91 -19.40 15.99
C ASN A 588 1.79 -19.05 14.51
N LEU A 589 2.34 -19.94 13.68
CA LEU A 589 2.00 -20.02 12.26
C LEU A 589 0.86 -21.02 12.08
N TYR A 590 -0.26 -20.57 11.54
CA TYR A 590 -1.36 -21.42 11.09
C TYR A 590 -1.42 -21.41 9.57
N ASN A 591 -0.87 -22.43 8.94
CA ASN A 591 -1.03 -22.65 7.50
C ASN A 591 -2.23 -23.54 7.22
N ARG A 592 -3.27 -22.97 6.64
CA ARG A 592 -4.53 -23.63 6.26
C ARG A 592 -4.65 -23.86 4.76
N ASN A 593 -3.66 -23.42 3.97
CA ASN A 593 -3.59 -23.61 2.53
C ASN A 593 -2.11 -23.70 2.10
N THR A 594 -1.58 -22.78 1.29
CA THR A 594 -0.27 -22.97 0.68
C THR A 594 0.73 -21.92 1.12
N ILE A 595 1.91 -22.37 1.54
CA ILE A 595 3.14 -21.58 1.63
C ILE A 595 4.18 -22.26 0.73
N ALA A 596 4.69 -21.55 -0.27
CA ALA A 596 5.57 -22.15 -1.26
C ALA A 596 6.75 -21.26 -1.66
N ALA A 597 7.89 -21.86 -1.97
CA ALA A 597 9.04 -21.21 -2.58
C ALA A 597 9.52 -22.03 -3.79
N GLU A 598 9.89 -21.39 -4.91
CA GLU A 598 10.60 -22.10 -5.99
C GLU A 598 12.06 -22.40 -5.61
N LYS A 599 12.63 -21.71 -4.61
CA LYS A 599 13.93 -21.98 -4.01
C LYS A 599 13.80 -22.41 -2.54
N GLY A 600 14.53 -21.81 -1.61
CA GLY A 600 14.49 -22.14 -0.19
C GLY A 600 13.25 -21.59 0.51
N LEU A 601 12.73 -22.34 1.48
CA LEU A 601 11.64 -21.92 2.36
C LEU A 601 12.07 -22.08 3.81
N ASP A 602 12.32 -20.96 4.48
CA ASP A 602 12.66 -20.93 5.90
C ASP A 602 11.46 -20.45 6.72
N ILE A 603 11.02 -21.27 7.66
CA ILE A 603 9.90 -20.96 8.56
C ILE A 603 10.39 -21.01 10.01
N ALA A 604 10.33 -19.87 10.69
CA ALA A 604 10.62 -19.76 12.12
C ALA A 604 9.37 -19.28 12.86
N ALA A 605 8.85 -20.06 13.81
CA ALA A 605 7.72 -19.62 14.64
C ALA A 605 7.93 -19.97 16.12
N LEU A 606 7.92 -18.97 17.00
CA LEU A 606 8.26 -19.19 18.41
C LEU A 606 7.34 -20.20 19.09
N ASN A 607 6.02 -20.07 18.90
CA ASN A 607 5.03 -20.86 19.66
C ASN A 607 4.45 -22.07 18.92
N GLY A 608 4.83 -22.28 17.66
CA GLY A 608 4.52 -23.50 16.93
C GLY A 608 4.15 -23.25 15.48
N ILE A 609 4.25 -24.34 14.72
CA ILE A 609 3.91 -24.40 13.30
C ILE A 609 2.79 -25.44 13.15
N GLU A 610 1.62 -24.99 12.72
CA GLU A 610 0.49 -25.86 12.40
C GLU A 610 0.23 -25.81 10.90
N ASN A 611 0.59 -26.89 10.20
CA ASN A 611 0.26 -27.10 8.80
C ASN A 611 -1.00 -27.94 8.66
N TRP A 612 -1.95 -27.47 7.86
CA TRP A 612 -3.20 -28.16 7.53
C TRP A 612 -3.33 -28.45 6.03
N LYS A 613 -2.40 -27.95 5.20
CA LYS A 613 -2.36 -28.13 3.74
C LYS A 613 -0.91 -28.19 3.26
N ASP A 614 -0.46 -27.28 2.42
CA ASP A 614 0.78 -27.46 1.67
C ASP A 614 1.85 -26.47 2.15
N ILE A 615 3.02 -27.01 2.51
CA ILE A 615 4.27 -26.29 2.67
C ILE A 615 5.25 -26.93 1.70
N SER A 616 5.72 -26.16 0.71
CA SER A 616 6.51 -26.70 -0.41
C SER A 616 7.70 -25.81 -0.74
N ALA A 617 8.89 -26.39 -0.81
CA ALA A 617 10.09 -25.73 -1.30
C ALA A 617 10.58 -26.44 -2.57
N GLY A 618 11.04 -25.67 -3.57
CA GLY A 618 11.79 -26.22 -4.69
C GLY A 618 13.25 -26.54 -4.34
N GLY A 619 13.78 -25.89 -3.30
CA GLY A 619 15.06 -26.18 -2.64
C GLY A 619 14.85 -26.66 -1.21
N ASP A 620 15.67 -26.17 -0.27
CA ASP A 620 15.61 -26.59 1.13
C ASP A 620 14.38 -26.04 1.85
N LEU A 621 13.78 -26.88 2.71
CA LEU A 621 12.70 -26.51 3.62
C LEU A 621 13.23 -26.60 5.07
N THR A 622 13.40 -25.45 5.71
CA THR A 622 13.78 -25.39 7.14
C THR A 622 12.61 -24.94 7.98
N MET A 623 12.33 -25.67 9.06
CA MET A 623 11.33 -25.29 10.06
C MET A 623 11.95 -25.26 11.45
N ASN A 624 11.86 -24.10 12.12
CA ASN A 624 12.41 -23.89 13.45
C ASN A 624 11.33 -23.39 14.42
N THR A 625 11.18 -24.05 15.57
CA THR A 625 10.24 -23.61 16.62
C THR A 625 10.71 -23.95 18.03
N ASN A 626 10.42 -23.07 18.98
CA ASN A 626 10.62 -23.31 20.42
C ASN A 626 9.46 -24.09 21.06
N ARG A 627 8.45 -24.48 20.28
CA ARG A 627 7.39 -25.38 20.73
C ARG A 627 7.27 -26.56 19.79
N HIS A 628 6.22 -26.63 19.00
CA HIS A 628 5.78 -27.86 18.35
C HIS A 628 5.58 -27.64 16.85
N VAL A 629 5.78 -28.70 16.09
CA VAL A 629 5.40 -28.76 14.66
C VAL A 629 4.29 -29.79 14.52
N THR A 630 3.18 -29.39 13.93
CA THR A 630 2.07 -30.29 13.61
C THR A 630 1.80 -30.24 12.12
N ASN A 631 2.01 -31.36 11.44
CA ASN A 631 1.55 -31.60 10.07
C ASN A 631 0.25 -32.41 10.17
N ASN A 632 -0.90 -31.80 9.91
CA ASN A 632 -2.22 -32.43 10.10
C ASN A 632 -2.56 -33.47 9.02
N SER A 633 -3.76 -34.05 9.11
CA SER A 633 -4.23 -34.97 8.06
C SER A 633 -4.54 -34.21 6.76
N ASN A 634 -4.16 -34.79 5.62
CA ASN A 634 -4.25 -34.16 4.28
C ASN A 634 -3.36 -32.94 4.08
N SER A 635 -2.26 -32.86 4.83
CA SER A 635 -1.23 -31.84 4.65
C SER A 635 0.08 -32.45 4.16
N ASN A 636 0.84 -31.66 3.41
CA ASN A 636 2.12 -32.03 2.82
C ASN A 636 3.20 -31.04 3.26
N MET A 637 4.38 -31.56 3.59
CA MET A 637 5.62 -30.83 3.71
C MET A 637 6.59 -31.45 2.70
N VAL A 638 7.01 -30.68 1.69
CA VAL A 638 7.85 -31.16 0.59
C VAL A 638 9.01 -30.19 0.36
N GLY A 639 10.19 -30.73 0.09
CA GLY A 639 11.40 -29.96 -0.21
C GLY A 639 12.52 -30.85 -0.71
N GLN A 640 13.61 -30.24 -1.18
CA GLN A 640 14.83 -30.95 -1.54
C GLN A 640 15.44 -31.61 -0.30
N ASN A 641 15.97 -30.80 0.62
CA ASN A 641 16.29 -31.22 1.98
C ASN A 641 15.23 -30.66 2.93
N ILE A 642 14.81 -31.46 3.90
CA ILE A 642 13.87 -31.02 4.93
C ILE A 642 14.59 -31.06 6.28
N VAL A 643 14.61 -29.91 6.96
CA VAL A 643 15.10 -29.79 8.33
C VAL A 643 13.98 -29.32 9.23
N ILE A 644 13.61 -30.12 10.24
CA ILE A 644 12.57 -29.77 11.21
C ILE A 644 13.16 -29.78 12.61
N ASN A 645 13.25 -28.61 13.23
CA ASN A 645 13.74 -28.40 14.59
C ASN A 645 12.61 -27.91 15.49
N ALA A 646 12.26 -28.70 16.50
CA ALA A 646 11.26 -28.33 17.50
C ALA A 646 11.79 -28.56 18.93
N VAL A 647 11.55 -27.64 19.87
CA VAL A 647 11.93 -27.88 21.27
C VAL A 647 10.98 -28.88 21.95
N ASN A 648 9.69 -28.85 21.63
CA ASN A 648 8.67 -29.80 22.11
C ASN A 648 8.29 -30.77 20.97
N ASP A 649 7.13 -31.41 21.09
CA ASP A 649 6.74 -32.51 20.23
C ASP A 649 6.59 -32.14 18.74
N ILE A 650 6.90 -33.11 17.88
CA ILE A 650 6.60 -33.09 16.46
C ILE A 650 5.49 -34.11 16.20
N ASN A 651 4.40 -33.67 15.59
CA ASN A 651 3.23 -34.47 15.30
C ASN A 651 2.99 -34.51 13.79
N ASN A 652 3.37 -35.61 13.14
CA ASN A 652 3.09 -35.84 11.73
C ASN A 652 1.87 -36.75 11.55
N ARG A 653 0.80 -36.22 10.97
CA ARG A 653 -0.43 -36.93 10.54
C ARG A 653 -0.66 -36.85 9.03
N GLY A 654 0.27 -36.21 8.31
CA GLY A 654 0.26 -36.00 6.88
C GLY A 654 1.51 -36.56 6.23
N ASN A 655 1.91 -35.99 5.09
CA ASN A 655 3.11 -36.40 4.38
C ASN A 655 4.25 -35.43 4.69
N ILE A 656 5.41 -35.98 5.03
CA ILE A 656 6.69 -35.27 5.02
C ILE A 656 7.57 -36.01 4.02
N VAL A 657 7.92 -35.37 2.90
CA VAL A 657 8.62 -36.00 1.78
C VAL A 657 9.78 -35.12 1.35
N SER A 658 11.01 -35.62 1.54
CA SER A 658 12.23 -34.96 1.08
C SER A 658 12.75 -35.65 -0.18
N ASP A 659 13.10 -34.88 -1.22
CA ASP A 659 13.73 -35.42 -2.44
C ASP A 659 15.20 -35.81 -2.24
N ALA A 660 15.80 -35.39 -1.12
CA ALA A 660 17.09 -35.77 -0.60
C ALA A 660 16.97 -36.07 0.90
N ASP A 661 17.66 -35.32 1.77
CA ASP A 661 17.79 -35.68 3.18
C ASP A 661 16.67 -35.11 4.06
N LEU A 662 16.11 -35.95 4.94
CA LEU A 662 15.13 -35.59 5.96
C LEU A 662 15.77 -35.62 7.35
N ASN A 663 16.01 -34.44 7.93
CA ASN A 663 16.57 -34.27 9.26
C ASN A 663 15.50 -33.73 10.23
N VAL A 664 15.15 -34.51 11.25
CA VAL A 664 14.13 -34.12 12.23
C VAL A 664 14.69 -34.21 13.64
N THR A 665 14.71 -33.08 14.34
CA THR A 665 15.25 -32.97 15.69
C THR A 665 14.22 -32.38 16.65
N THR A 666 13.97 -33.11 17.74
CA THR A 666 13.15 -32.62 18.85
C THR A 666 13.70 -33.02 20.23
N LYS A 667 13.54 -32.15 21.24
CA LYS A 667 13.74 -32.55 22.64
C LYS A 667 12.50 -33.21 23.26
N GLY A 668 11.33 -33.04 22.62
CA GLY A 668 10.09 -33.74 22.93
C GLY A 668 9.98 -35.06 22.16
N ASN A 669 8.75 -35.53 21.98
CA ASN A 669 8.47 -36.77 21.27
C ASN A 669 8.18 -36.52 19.79
N LEU A 670 8.59 -37.45 18.94
CA LEU A 670 8.19 -37.51 17.54
C LEU A 670 7.06 -38.51 17.38
N TYR A 671 5.88 -38.04 16.98
CA TYR A 671 4.73 -38.86 16.66
C TYR A 671 4.52 -38.87 15.16
N ASN A 672 4.85 -39.98 14.50
CA ASN A 672 4.52 -40.25 13.11
C ASN A 672 3.29 -41.15 13.01
N TYR A 673 2.26 -40.66 12.33
CA TYR A 673 1.00 -41.34 12.13
C TYR A 673 0.70 -41.62 10.65
N LEU A 674 1.58 -41.24 9.72
CA LEU A 674 1.39 -41.49 8.28
C LEU A 674 2.72 -41.75 7.55
N TYR A 675 3.27 -40.75 6.83
CA TYR A 675 4.48 -40.92 6.01
C TYR A 675 5.55 -39.88 6.37
N MET A 676 6.74 -40.38 6.66
CA MET A 676 8.00 -39.61 6.65
C MET A 676 8.97 -40.31 5.70
N VAL A 677 9.25 -39.69 4.56
CA VAL A 677 10.04 -40.29 3.48
C VAL A 677 11.18 -39.36 3.11
N GLY A 678 12.40 -39.89 3.04
CA GLY A 678 13.56 -39.24 2.44
C GLY A 678 14.06 -40.06 1.25
N TYR A 679 14.20 -39.44 0.08
CA TYR A 679 14.84 -40.06 -1.08
C TYR A 679 16.39 -40.02 -0.99
N GLY A 680 16.94 -39.41 0.06
CA GLY A 680 18.31 -39.57 0.56
C GLY A 680 18.30 -40.22 1.95
N ASP A 681 19.01 -39.62 2.90
CA ASP A 681 19.10 -40.10 4.28
C ASP A 681 17.96 -39.56 5.15
N VAL A 682 17.54 -40.33 6.16
CA VAL A 682 16.58 -39.90 7.18
C VAL A 682 17.23 -39.99 8.55
N ALA A 683 17.41 -38.85 9.21
CA ALA A 683 17.97 -38.77 10.55
C ALA A 683 16.94 -38.18 11.53
N LEU A 684 16.57 -38.95 12.54
CA LEU A 684 15.56 -38.58 13.55
C LEU A 684 16.19 -38.57 14.94
N THR A 685 16.18 -37.42 15.61
CA THR A 685 16.61 -37.28 17.01
C THR A 685 15.43 -36.84 17.88
N ALA A 686 15.05 -37.64 18.88
CA ALA A 686 13.88 -37.36 19.73
C ALA A 686 13.98 -37.91 21.17
N ASN A 687 13.11 -37.45 22.08
CA ASN A 687 12.93 -38.11 23.37
C ASN A 687 12.28 -39.49 23.23
N SER A 688 11.29 -39.64 22.35
CA SER A 688 10.69 -40.93 21.99
C SER A 688 10.17 -40.81 20.57
N VAL A 689 10.19 -41.91 19.82
CA VAL A 689 9.67 -41.97 18.44
C VAL A 689 8.51 -42.95 18.41
N ALA A 690 7.34 -42.49 18.00
CA ALA A 690 6.15 -43.32 17.83
C ALA A 690 5.78 -43.39 16.35
N ASN A 691 6.02 -44.54 15.72
CA ASN A 691 5.76 -44.87 14.32
C ASN A 691 4.73 -46.00 14.17
N ASN A 692 3.76 -46.07 15.08
CA ASN A 692 2.81 -47.19 15.09
C ASN A 692 1.79 -47.04 13.96
N ASN A 693 1.63 -48.07 13.11
CA ASN A 693 0.78 -48.05 11.91
C ASN A 693 1.19 -46.96 10.89
N ALA A 694 2.46 -46.56 10.89
CA ALA A 694 2.99 -45.51 10.03
C ALA A 694 4.30 -45.98 9.36
N THR A 695 4.81 -45.19 8.43
CA THR A 695 6.04 -45.49 7.69
C THR A 695 7.07 -44.39 7.88
N ILE A 696 8.28 -44.79 8.24
CA ILE A 696 9.50 -43.99 8.11
C ILE A 696 10.40 -44.75 7.13
N GLU A 697 10.71 -44.12 6.01
CA GLU A 697 11.47 -44.74 4.91
C GLU A 697 12.58 -43.79 4.44
N ALA A 698 13.80 -44.33 4.34
CA ALA A 698 14.93 -43.69 3.69
C ALA A 698 15.30 -44.50 2.45
N THR A 699 15.60 -43.82 1.34
CA THR A 699 16.28 -44.49 0.21
C THR A 699 17.75 -44.76 0.56
N GLY A 700 18.40 -43.85 1.30
CA GLY A 700 19.73 -44.02 1.88
C GLY A 700 19.67 -44.59 3.30
N ASP A 701 20.38 -43.96 4.23
CA ASP A 701 20.49 -44.39 5.63
C ASP A 701 19.26 -43.95 6.44
N LEU A 702 18.76 -44.84 7.31
CA LEU A 702 17.75 -44.51 8.32
C LEU A 702 18.38 -44.55 9.72
N ILE A 703 18.57 -43.38 10.32
CA ILE A 703 19.15 -43.21 11.65
C ILE A 703 18.10 -42.67 12.61
N ILE A 704 17.80 -43.43 13.66
CA ILE A 704 16.91 -43.02 14.75
C ILE A 704 17.70 -42.97 16.05
N ASP A 705 17.92 -41.78 16.58
CA ASP A 705 18.52 -41.54 17.90
C ASP A 705 17.43 -41.12 18.89
N SER A 706 16.89 -42.10 19.62
CA SER A 706 15.90 -41.87 20.67
C SER A 706 16.51 -42.04 22.06
N LYS A 707 16.20 -41.10 22.97
CA LYS A 707 16.54 -41.25 24.40
C LYS A 707 15.59 -42.22 25.13
N GLY A 708 14.40 -42.42 24.59
CA GLY A 708 13.30 -43.14 25.18
C GLY A 708 12.81 -44.24 24.25
N ASN A 709 11.50 -44.45 24.18
CA ASN A 709 10.97 -45.61 23.46
C ASN A 709 10.84 -45.34 21.96
N VAL A 710 11.08 -46.38 21.16
CA VAL A 710 10.81 -46.42 19.73
C VAL A 710 9.64 -47.39 19.50
N GLY A 711 8.47 -46.87 19.15
CA GLY A 711 7.31 -47.66 18.78
C GLY A 711 7.24 -47.86 17.27
N ASN A 712 7.16 -49.10 16.82
CA ASN A 712 6.98 -49.53 15.44
C ASN A 712 5.91 -50.64 15.35
N ASN A 713 4.93 -50.67 16.26
CA ASN A 713 3.89 -51.69 16.22
C ASN A 713 3.03 -51.51 14.95
N ARG A 714 2.96 -52.55 14.11
CA ARG A 714 2.37 -52.51 12.76
C ARG A 714 2.94 -51.40 11.86
N GLY A 715 4.12 -50.88 12.19
CA GLY A 715 4.78 -49.83 11.44
C GLY A 715 5.91 -50.37 10.57
N ASN A 716 6.45 -49.48 9.75
CA ASN A 716 7.57 -49.75 8.85
C ASN A 716 8.72 -48.80 9.17
N LEU A 717 9.90 -49.37 9.43
CA LEU A 717 11.18 -48.65 9.45
C LEU A 717 12.06 -49.24 8.34
N HIS A 718 12.25 -48.50 7.26
CA HIS A 718 12.91 -49.01 6.06
C HIS A 718 14.11 -48.14 5.65
N ALA A 719 15.23 -48.79 5.33
CA ALA A 719 16.37 -48.21 4.61
C ALA A 719 16.56 -49.00 3.31
N LEU A 720 16.16 -48.43 2.17
CA LEU A 720 16.00 -49.19 0.93
C LEU A 720 17.33 -49.50 0.22
N ASN A 721 18.36 -48.67 0.39
CA ASN A 721 19.71 -48.89 -0.16
C ASN A 721 20.84 -48.53 0.84
N GLY A 722 20.52 -48.36 2.13
CA GLY A 722 21.47 -47.93 3.14
C GLY A 722 21.38 -48.71 4.46
N VAL A 723 22.06 -48.18 5.47
CA VAL A 723 22.13 -48.70 6.82
C VAL A 723 20.89 -48.28 7.61
N LEU A 724 20.37 -49.18 8.45
CA LEU A 724 19.34 -48.85 9.43
C LEU A 724 19.92 -48.92 10.84
N SER A 725 19.94 -47.80 11.55
CA SER A 725 20.44 -47.72 12.93
C SER A 725 19.39 -47.14 13.87
N VAL A 726 19.03 -47.87 14.93
CA VAL A 726 18.12 -47.38 15.98
C VAL A 726 18.81 -47.43 17.35
N LYS A 727 18.84 -46.29 18.04
CA LYS A 727 19.18 -46.16 19.45
C LYS A 727 17.92 -45.81 20.24
N GLY A 728 17.76 -46.45 21.40
CA GLY A 728 16.56 -46.29 22.21
C GLY A 728 16.64 -46.96 23.57
N SER A 729 15.61 -46.72 24.38
CA SER A 729 15.32 -47.49 25.58
C SER A 729 14.65 -48.80 25.21
N ASN A 730 13.34 -48.80 24.97
CA ASN A 730 12.63 -49.99 24.47
C ASN A 730 12.25 -49.79 23.01
N LEU A 731 12.25 -50.86 22.23
CA LEU A 731 11.72 -50.89 20.88
C LEU A 731 10.59 -51.92 20.80
N ASN A 732 9.38 -51.47 20.46
CA ASN A 732 8.25 -52.36 20.15
C ASN A 732 8.07 -52.44 18.63
N ASN A 733 8.32 -53.61 18.07
CA ASN A 733 8.16 -53.98 16.68
C ASN A 733 7.06 -55.05 16.50
N ASP A 734 6.08 -55.10 17.39
CA ASP A 734 5.00 -56.08 17.31
C ASP A 734 4.24 -55.91 15.98
N TYR A 735 4.16 -56.98 15.19
CA TYR A 735 3.60 -56.96 13.83
C TYR A 735 4.25 -55.92 12.88
N GLY A 736 5.39 -55.34 13.26
CA GLY A 736 6.09 -54.33 12.47
C GLY A 736 7.16 -54.93 11.57
N GLU A 737 7.65 -54.12 10.65
CA GLU A 737 8.79 -54.43 9.80
C GLU A 737 9.92 -53.43 10.05
N ILE A 738 11.11 -53.98 10.32
CA ILE A 738 12.38 -53.26 10.30
C ILE A 738 13.23 -53.92 9.22
N ARG A 739 13.55 -53.16 8.17
CA ARG A 739 14.28 -53.68 7.01
C ARG A 739 15.36 -52.68 6.59
N GLY A 740 16.59 -53.17 6.52
CA GLY A 740 17.69 -52.47 5.86
C GLY A 740 18.20 -53.23 4.66
N TYR A 741 18.74 -52.51 3.68
CA TYR A 741 19.46 -53.14 2.58
C TYR A 741 20.85 -53.60 3.00
N ASP A 742 21.57 -52.72 3.71
CA ASP A 742 22.89 -52.97 4.30
C ASP A 742 22.75 -53.29 5.80
N ASP A 743 23.75 -52.97 6.62
CA ASP A 743 23.76 -53.23 8.06
C ASP A 743 22.50 -52.69 8.77
N VAL A 744 21.98 -53.50 9.70
CA VAL A 744 20.89 -53.12 10.60
C VAL A 744 21.36 -53.24 12.03
N THR A 745 21.47 -52.11 12.73
CA THR A 745 21.92 -52.03 14.11
C THR A 745 20.83 -51.51 15.03
N LEU A 746 20.40 -52.33 15.99
CA LEU A 746 19.51 -51.94 17.07
C LEU A 746 20.30 -51.94 18.38
N ALA A 747 20.60 -50.75 18.90
CA ALA A 747 21.34 -50.54 20.14
C ALA A 747 20.41 -50.02 21.24
N LEU A 748 19.83 -50.95 22.00
CA LEU A 748 18.78 -50.67 22.99
C LEU A 748 19.30 -50.82 24.42
N THR A 749 18.92 -49.90 25.30
CA THR A 749 19.25 -50.03 26.73
C THR A 749 18.21 -50.84 27.51
N GLY A 750 16.99 -50.90 27.00
CA GLY A 750 15.83 -51.65 27.51
C GLY A 750 15.50 -52.82 26.60
N ASN A 751 14.22 -53.11 26.37
CA ASN A 751 13.76 -54.34 25.72
C ASN A 751 13.52 -54.17 24.21
N TYR A 752 13.66 -55.26 23.46
CA TYR A 752 13.18 -55.41 22.09
C TYR A 752 11.98 -56.37 22.11
N ASP A 753 10.79 -55.87 21.80
CA ASP A 753 9.56 -56.66 21.68
C ASP A 753 9.20 -56.77 20.19
N SER A 754 9.01 -57.97 19.65
CA SER A 754 8.78 -58.18 18.21
C SER A 754 7.82 -59.34 17.97
N PHE A 755 6.69 -59.36 18.68
CA PHE A 755 5.69 -60.40 18.49
C PHE A 755 5.18 -60.37 17.05
N LYS A 756 5.45 -61.42 16.28
CA LYS A 756 5.17 -61.49 14.83
C LYS A 756 5.78 -60.33 14.01
N GLY A 757 6.78 -59.66 14.55
CA GLY A 757 7.54 -58.64 13.82
C GLY A 757 8.66 -59.25 13.00
N SER A 758 9.26 -58.43 12.13
CA SER A 758 10.49 -58.78 11.41
C SER A 758 11.58 -57.75 11.62
N LEU A 759 12.81 -58.26 11.70
CA LEU A 759 14.06 -57.51 11.68
C LEU A 759 14.97 -58.16 10.64
N THR A 760 15.17 -57.48 9.51
CA THR A 760 15.89 -58.06 8.38
C THR A 760 16.93 -57.12 7.79
N SER A 761 18.03 -57.71 7.32
CA SER A 761 18.97 -57.07 6.40
C SER A 761 19.06 -57.90 5.11
N GLU A 762 19.05 -57.25 3.95
CA GLU A 762 19.17 -57.95 2.65
C GLU A 762 20.59 -58.44 2.38
N THR A 763 21.59 -57.59 2.60
CA THR A 763 22.99 -57.84 2.24
C THR A 763 23.97 -57.68 3.40
N GLY A 764 23.56 -57.01 4.48
CA GLY A 764 24.41 -56.63 5.60
C GLY A 764 24.21 -57.45 6.88
N VAL A 765 24.85 -56.99 7.94
CA VAL A 765 24.83 -57.60 9.27
C VAL A 765 23.65 -57.08 10.08
N VAL A 766 22.92 -57.98 10.73
CA VAL A 766 21.96 -57.60 11.77
C VAL A 766 22.64 -57.68 13.14
N THR A 767 22.77 -56.55 13.81
CA THR A 767 23.27 -56.45 15.20
C THR A 767 22.15 -55.95 16.11
N LEU A 768 21.73 -56.78 17.07
CA LEU A 768 20.71 -56.43 18.05
C LEU A 768 21.29 -56.55 19.46
N THR A 769 21.38 -55.44 20.18
CA THR A 769 21.74 -55.40 21.60
C THR A 769 20.57 -54.87 22.42
N ALA A 770 20.17 -55.59 23.48
CA ALA A 770 19.08 -55.17 24.37
C ALA A 770 19.24 -55.74 25.79
N ASN A 771 18.35 -55.37 26.70
CA ASN A 771 18.19 -56.00 28.01
C ASN A 771 17.47 -57.35 27.87
N ILE A 772 16.25 -57.35 27.34
CA ILE A 772 15.46 -58.54 26.98
C ILE A 772 15.16 -58.46 25.48
N ILE A 773 15.21 -59.59 24.80
CA ILE A 773 14.86 -59.72 23.39
C ILE A 773 13.71 -60.71 23.30
N ASP A 774 12.51 -60.24 22.94
CA ASP A 774 11.34 -61.06 22.67
C ASP A 774 11.06 -61.08 21.17
N ASN A 775 11.52 -62.14 20.51
CA ASN A 775 11.27 -62.45 19.12
C ASN A 775 10.16 -63.51 18.97
N ALA A 776 9.27 -63.71 19.95
CA ALA A 776 8.26 -64.76 19.86
C ALA A 776 7.41 -64.61 18.57
N TYR A 777 7.25 -65.70 17.82
CA TYR A 777 6.55 -65.71 16.53
C TYR A 777 7.17 -64.80 15.43
N GLY A 778 8.30 -64.14 15.69
CA GLY A 778 8.95 -63.19 14.80
C GLY A 778 10.11 -63.77 13.99
N LEU A 779 10.71 -62.89 13.18
CA LEU A 779 11.88 -63.18 12.34
C LEU A 779 13.00 -62.19 12.62
N ILE A 780 14.21 -62.72 12.87
CA ILE A 780 15.46 -61.95 12.80
C ILE A 780 16.34 -62.61 11.73
N ALA A 781 16.70 -61.90 10.66
CA ALA A 781 17.51 -62.48 9.58
C ALA A 781 18.46 -61.51 8.87
N GLY A 782 19.64 -61.99 8.46
CA GLY A 782 20.61 -61.19 7.69
C GLY A 782 21.76 -62.03 7.13
N GLU A 783 22.79 -61.38 6.58
CA GLU A 783 24.01 -62.08 6.16
C GLU A 783 24.73 -62.67 7.37
N ASN A 784 25.17 -61.82 8.29
CA ASN A 784 25.57 -62.23 9.63
C ASN A 784 24.55 -61.69 10.62
N VAL A 785 24.33 -62.42 11.70
CA VAL A 785 23.42 -61.98 12.76
C VAL A 785 24.13 -62.08 14.09
N SER A 786 24.12 -60.99 14.87
CA SER A 786 24.66 -60.91 16.21
C SER A 786 23.56 -60.42 17.16
N VAL A 787 23.12 -61.29 18.07
CA VAL A 787 22.06 -61.00 19.04
C VAL A 787 22.66 -61.06 20.44
N ASP A 788 22.67 -59.93 21.16
CA ASP A 788 23.22 -59.80 22.51
C ASP A 788 22.18 -59.25 23.50
N ALA A 789 21.73 -60.09 24.42
CA ALA A 789 20.82 -59.70 25.49
C ALA A 789 21.53 -59.74 26.85
N LYS A 790 21.39 -58.68 27.64
CA LYS A 790 21.89 -58.67 29.03
C LYS A 790 21.14 -59.65 29.95
N SER A 791 19.89 -59.97 29.61
CA SER A 791 19.01 -60.87 30.34
C SER A 791 18.56 -62.02 29.42
N THR A 792 17.25 -62.20 29.22
CA THR A 792 16.68 -63.33 28.49
C THR A 792 16.45 -63.02 27.02
N ILE A 793 16.67 -64.03 26.16
CA ILE A 793 16.22 -64.05 24.76
C ILE A 793 15.06 -65.04 24.64
N TYR A 794 13.90 -64.58 24.18
CA TYR A 794 12.75 -65.40 23.81
C TYR A 794 12.68 -65.53 22.29
N ASN A 795 12.92 -66.73 21.78
CA ASN A 795 12.80 -67.11 20.38
C ASN A 795 11.79 -68.25 20.22
N ASN A 796 10.67 -68.15 20.94
CA ASN A 796 9.66 -69.21 20.96
C ASN A 796 8.81 -69.16 19.68
N THR A 797 8.66 -70.30 19.00
CA THR A 797 7.91 -70.39 17.73
C THR A 797 8.38 -69.36 16.69
N ALA A 798 9.69 -69.08 16.67
CA ALA A 798 10.30 -67.99 15.93
C ALA A 798 11.53 -68.46 15.14
N LEU A 799 12.10 -67.57 14.32
CA LEU A 799 13.33 -67.83 13.58
C LEU A 799 14.35 -66.72 13.80
N ILE A 800 15.58 -67.11 14.16
CA ILE A 800 16.79 -66.29 14.03
C ILE A 800 17.69 -66.99 13.02
N ALA A 801 17.90 -66.37 11.87
CA ALA A 801 18.62 -66.96 10.74
C ALA A 801 19.77 -66.08 10.25
N ALA A 802 20.92 -66.68 9.95
CA ALA A 802 22.03 -66.01 9.26
C ALA A 802 22.41 -66.79 8.01
N ASN A 803 22.58 -66.09 6.88
CA ASN A 803 23.12 -66.70 5.66
C ASN A 803 24.60 -67.05 5.77
N LYS A 804 25.32 -66.49 6.75
CA LYS A 804 26.70 -66.79 7.10
C LYS A 804 26.78 -67.17 8.58
N LYS A 805 27.42 -66.35 9.42
CA LYS A 805 27.63 -66.64 10.84
C LYS A 805 26.54 -66.05 11.72
N LEU A 806 26.09 -66.85 12.66
CA LEU A 806 25.14 -66.45 13.70
C LEU A 806 25.84 -66.45 15.07
N VAL A 807 25.74 -65.36 15.80
CA VAL A 807 26.24 -65.20 17.16
C VAL A 807 25.09 -64.82 18.07
N ILE A 808 24.89 -65.58 19.15
CA ILE A 808 23.86 -65.32 20.15
C ILE A 808 24.50 -65.32 21.54
N ASN A 809 24.31 -64.24 22.29
CA ASN A 809 24.71 -64.14 23.68
C ASN A 809 23.53 -63.72 24.55
N ALA A 810 23.19 -64.52 25.55
CA ALA A 810 22.22 -64.18 26.58
C ALA A 810 22.92 -64.16 27.94
N GLY A 811 22.84 -63.05 28.66
CA GLY A 811 23.30 -62.98 30.05
C GLY A 811 22.45 -63.85 30.98
N GLY A 812 21.17 -64.05 30.64
CA GLY A 812 20.20 -64.94 31.28
C GLY A 812 19.88 -66.16 30.42
N ASN A 813 18.59 -66.51 30.34
CA ASN A 813 18.15 -67.69 29.59
C ASN A 813 18.05 -67.40 28.08
N LEU A 814 18.27 -68.43 27.28
CA LEU A 814 17.81 -68.48 25.90
C LEU A 814 16.65 -69.47 25.82
N GLU A 815 15.44 -68.96 25.59
CA GLU A 815 14.21 -69.74 25.39
C GLU A 815 13.97 -69.89 23.89
N ASN A 816 14.40 -70.99 23.30
CA ASN A 816 14.19 -71.34 21.89
C ASN A 816 13.22 -72.52 21.80
N ARG A 817 11.97 -72.35 22.23
CA ARG A 817 10.99 -73.44 22.29
C ARG A 817 10.07 -73.46 21.09
N ASP A 818 9.68 -74.65 20.66
CA ASP A 818 8.68 -74.86 19.61
C ASP A 818 9.03 -74.17 18.27
N GLY A 819 10.32 -73.87 18.01
CA GLY A 819 10.76 -73.17 16.81
C GLY A 819 10.42 -73.92 15.54
N ASN A 820 10.33 -75.26 15.57
CA ASN A 820 9.90 -76.08 14.43
C ASN A 820 8.46 -75.73 13.95
N ASN A 821 7.66 -75.05 14.78
CA ASN A 821 6.33 -74.57 14.41
C ASN A 821 6.33 -73.19 13.72
N PHE A 822 7.48 -72.51 13.60
CA PHE A 822 7.58 -71.18 12.99
C PHE A 822 7.00 -71.14 11.58
N LEU A 823 7.38 -72.08 10.71
CA LEU A 823 6.88 -72.13 9.34
C LEU A 823 5.35 -72.26 9.28
N ARG A 824 4.79 -73.17 10.09
CA ARG A 824 3.33 -73.42 10.13
C ARG A 824 2.55 -72.19 10.59
N ASN A 825 3.16 -71.38 11.46
CA ASN A 825 2.45 -70.30 12.13
C ASN A 825 2.71 -68.93 11.49
N ASN A 826 3.93 -68.66 11.02
CA ASN A 826 4.31 -67.34 10.49
C ASN A 826 5.31 -67.34 9.31
N GLY A 827 6.01 -68.43 8.98
CA GLY A 827 7.08 -68.39 7.95
C GLY A 827 6.63 -67.86 6.58
N ALA A 828 5.39 -68.17 6.17
CA ALA A 828 4.80 -67.62 4.95
C ALA A 828 4.61 -66.10 4.97
N LEU A 829 4.39 -65.48 6.14
CA LEU A 829 4.31 -64.00 6.26
C LEU A 829 5.63 -63.33 5.88
N PHE A 830 6.74 -64.04 6.05
CA PHE A 830 8.08 -63.54 5.75
C PHE A 830 8.70 -64.18 4.49
N GLY A 831 7.89 -64.86 3.67
CA GLY A 831 8.35 -65.49 2.41
C GLY A 831 9.27 -66.71 2.58
N ILE A 832 9.31 -67.31 3.78
CA ILE A 832 10.12 -68.50 4.07
C ILE A 832 9.32 -69.75 3.73
N THR A 833 9.84 -70.60 2.83
CA THR A 833 9.15 -71.80 2.31
C THR A 833 9.75 -73.14 2.75
N ASP A 834 10.93 -73.13 3.37
CA ASP A 834 11.64 -74.34 3.80
C ASP A 834 11.31 -74.70 5.26
N ASN A 835 11.48 -75.97 5.63
CA ASN A 835 11.17 -76.52 6.96
C ASN A 835 12.19 -76.09 8.05
N VAL A 836 12.38 -74.78 8.23
CA VAL A 836 13.40 -74.27 9.15
C VAL A 836 12.78 -73.28 10.14
N GLY A 837 12.96 -73.55 11.42
CA GLY A 837 12.53 -72.72 12.53
C GLY A 837 13.47 -72.90 13.73
N GLY A 838 13.50 -71.97 14.67
CA GLY A 838 14.48 -71.93 15.74
C GLY A 838 15.67 -71.02 15.41
N ILE A 839 16.90 -71.55 15.48
CA ILE A 839 18.16 -70.81 15.33
C ILE A 839 18.99 -71.46 14.23
N VAL A 840 19.37 -70.71 13.21
CA VAL A 840 20.00 -71.26 11.99
C VAL A 840 21.13 -70.36 11.51
N GLY A 841 22.33 -70.90 11.35
CA GLY A 841 23.44 -70.21 10.69
C GLY A 841 24.06 -71.10 9.62
N LYS A 842 24.16 -70.63 8.37
CA LYS A 842 24.67 -71.51 7.30
C LYS A 842 26.17 -71.80 7.40
N GLU A 843 26.97 -70.82 7.83
CA GLU A 843 28.44 -70.95 7.95
C GLU A 843 28.93 -71.10 9.41
N GLY A 844 28.00 -71.19 10.37
CA GLY A 844 28.32 -71.47 11.76
C GLY A 844 27.40 -70.76 12.74
N VAL A 845 27.27 -71.35 13.93
CA VAL A 845 26.50 -70.81 15.05
C VAL A 845 27.38 -70.79 16.29
N THR A 846 27.50 -69.63 16.92
CA THR A 846 28.13 -69.49 18.25
C THR A 846 27.09 -68.97 19.24
N LEU A 847 26.90 -69.68 20.35
CA LEU A 847 25.82 -69.43 21.28
C LEU A 847 26.34 -69.52 22.71
N SER A 848 25.98 -68.55 23.55
CA SER A 848 26.29 -68.52 24.97
C SER A 848 25.08 -68.06 25.78
N ALA A 849 24.67 -68.81 26.80
CA ALA A 849 23.59 -68.41 27.72
C ALA A 849 23.80 -68.94 29.15
N GLN A 850 23.05 -68.42 30.14
CA GLN A 850 22.98 -69.01 31.48
C GLN A 850 22.27 -70.37 31.48
N ASN A 851 21.13 -70.45 30.79
CA ASN A 851 20.46 -71.71 30.47
C ASN A 851 20.00 -71.64 29.01
N VAL A 852 20.05 -72.75 28.29
CA VAL A 852 19.59 -72.87 26.91
C VAL A 852 18.45 -73.88 26.89
N TYR A 853 17.25 -73.44 26.53
CA TYR A 853 16.08 -74.29 26.38
C TYR A 853 15.68 -74.37 24.90
N ASN A 854 16.08 -75.44 24.23
CA ASN A 854 15.84 -75.69 22.82
C ASN A 854 14.62 -76.59 22.53
N ASN A 855 13.74 -76.79 23.51
CA ASN A 855 12.66 -77.78 23.45
C ASN A 855 11.79 -77.71 22.19
N ASN A 856 11.54 -78.83 21.50
CA ASN A 856 10.76 -78.88 20.25
C ASN A 856 11.24 -77.88 19.15
N SER A 857 12.52 -77.52 19.15
CA SER A 857 13.09 -76.53 18.26
C SER A 857 14.36 -77.05 17.60
N SER A 858 15.05 -76.16 16.89
CA SER A 858 16.31 -76.48 16.22
C SER A 858 17.35 -75.39 16.47
N ILE A 859 18.61 -75.81 16.65
CA ILE A 859 19.81 -74.98 16.55
C ILE A 859 20.72 -75.66 15.52
N ILE A 860 20.84 -75.04 14.35
CA ILE A 860 21.47 -75.65 13.17
C ILE A 860 22.59 -74.75 12.67
N ALA A 861 23.81 -75.28 12.65
CA ALA A 861 24.90 -74.76 11.85
C ALA A 861 24.99 -75.61 10.55
N GLU A 862 24.45 -75.13 9.42
CA GLU A 862 24.20 -76.03 8.26
C GLU A 862 25.49 -76.57 7.62
N ASN A 863 26.46 -75.70 7.34
CA ASN A 863 27.73 -76.02 6.67
C ASN A 863 28.95 -75.58 7.50
N GLY A 864 28.75 -75.16 8.74
CA GLY A 864 29.81 -74.61 9.59
C GLY A 864 29.75 -75.14 11.02
N PRO A 865 30.65 -74.65 11.90
CA PRO A 865 30.75 -75.18 13.25
C PRO A 865 29.63 -74.70 14.16
N LEU A 866 29.23 -75.56 15.10
CA LEU A 866 28.32 -75.24 16.19
C LEU A 866 29.10 -75.13 17.51
N ASN A 867 29.23 -73.92 18.05
CA ASN A 867 29.84 -73.68 19.36
C ASN A 867 28.77 -73.24 20.35
N LEU A 868 28.36 -74.12 21.25
CA LEU A 868 27.30 -73.86 22.22
C LEU A 868 27.86 -73.92 23.64
N LEU A 869 27.62 -72.85 24.41
CA LEU A 869 27.91 -72.77 25.84
C LEU A 869 26.64 -72.45 26.63
N SER A 870 26.20 -73.40 27.44
CA SER A 870 25.27 -73.17 28.54
C SER A 870 26.03 -73.17 29.87
N ARG A 871 25.96 -72.08 30.63
CA ARG A 871 26.58 -71.97 31.97
C ARG A 871 25.78 -72.67 33.07
N GLY A 872 24.69 -73.33 32.70
CA GLY A 872 23.78 -74.05 33.57
C GLY A 872 23.13 -75.19 32.79
N THR A 873 21.80 -75.19 32.70
CA THR A 873 21.05 -76.24 32.02
C THR A 873 21.07 -76.03 30.50
N LEU A 874 21.38 -77.09 29.75
CA LEU A 874 21.09 -77.20 28.32
C LEU A 874 19.95 -78.22 28.16
N ASP A 875 18.76 -77.77 27.80
CA ASP A 875 17.62 -78.63 27.59
C ASP A 875 17.26 -78.68 26.10
N ASN A 876 17.67 -79.77 25.47
CA ASN A 876 17.44 -80.08 24.07
C ASN A 876 16.28 -81.06 23.89
N THR A 877 15.36 -81.22 24.84
CA THR A 877 14.34 -82.27 24.74
C THR A 877 13.47 -82.13 23.48
N ARG A 878 13.31 -83.22 22.70
CA ARG A 878 12.58 -83.28 21.42
C ARG A 878 13.05 -82.29 20.36
N ALA A 879 14.32 -81.92 20.40
CA ALA A 879 14.87 -80.88 19.56
C ALA A 879 16.07 -81.35 18.74
N LEU A 880 16.61 -80.45 17.91
CA LEU A 880 17.77 -80.70 17.07
C LEU A 880 18.89 -79.72 17.42
N LEU A 881 20.07 -80.25 17.74
CA LEU A 881 21.36 -79.56 17.61
C LEU A 881 22.08 -80.20 16.43
N SER A 882 22.45 -79.42 15.42
CA SER A 882 23.11 -79.95 14.22
C SER A 882 24.26 -79.06 13.80
N SER A 883 25.38 -79.68 13.41
CA SER A 883 26.54 -79.01 12.83
C SER A 883 26.95 -79.69 11.52
N GLY A 884 27.17 -78.91 10.47
CA GLY A 884 27.76 -79.34 9.20
C GLY A 884 29.29 -79.42 9.24
N ALA A 885 29.92 -78.92 10.29
CA ALA A 885 31.35 -79.07 10.56
C ALA A 885 31.55 -79.59 11.99
N ASP A 886 32.62 -79.19 12.68
CA ASP A 886 32.85 -79.59 14.07
C ASP A 886 31.83 -78.93 15.01
N ALA A 887 31.53 -79.59 16.13
CA ALA A 887 30.59 -79.10 17.13
C ALA A 887 31.20 -79.19 18.52
N ILE A 888 31.08 -78.12 19.30
CA ILE A 888 31.48 -78.06 20.70
C ILE A 888 30.26 -77.67 21.51
N ILE A 889 29.76 -78.60 22.33
CA ILE A 889 28.58 -78.42 23.18
C ILE A 889 29.02 -78.47 24.64
N ARG A 890 28.90 -77.35 25.35
CA ARG A 890 29.29 -77.21 26.76
C ARG A 890 28.06 -76.88 27.60
N ALA A 891 27.77 -77.69 28.61
CA ALA A 891 26.71 -77.48 29.57
C ALA A 891 27.27 -77.60 31.00
N ALA A 892 27.51 -76.49 31.69
CA ALA A 892 28.10 -76.52 33.03
C ALA A 892 27.15 -77.13 34.10
N GLY A 893 25.88 -77.37 33.76
CA GLY A 893 24.90 -78.08 34.57
C GLY A 893 24.37 -79.35 33.88
N MET A 894 23.04 -79.52 33.89
CA MET A 894 22.37 -80.65 33.25
C MET A 894 22.26 -80.44 31.73
N PHE A 895 22.72 -81.41 30.94
CA PHE A 895 22.39 -81.54 29.53
C PHE A 895 21.25 -82.57 29.35
N TYR A 896 20.06 -82.13 29.00
CA TYR A 896 18.94 -82.99 28.61
C TYR A 896 18.90 -83.14 27.09
N ASN A 897 19.18 -84.32 26.56
CA ASN A 897 19.04 -84.67 25.15
C ASN A 897 17.90 -85.69 24.96
N ASN A 898 16.82 -85.55 25.73
CA ASN A 898 15.74 -86.52 25.74
C ASN A 898 14.92 -86.45 24.45
N TYR A 899 14.78 -87.57 23.75
CA TYR A 899 14.02 -87.69 22.50
C TYR A 899 14.51 -86.76 21.39
N ALA A 900 15.75 -86.31 21.50
CA ALA A 900 16.34 -85.25 20.71
C ALA A 900 17.46 -85.78 19.81
N THR A 901 17.96 -84.95 18.91
CA THR A 901 19.19 -85.24 18.15
C THR A 901 20.21 -84.16 18.42
N THR A 902 21.42 -84.58 18.80
CA THR A 902 22.62 -83.77 18.78
C THR A 902 23.59 -84.41 17.79
N TYR A 903 23.86 -83.74 16.69
CA TYR A 903 24.61 -84.29 15.57
C TYR A 903 25.71 -83.35 15.10
N SER A 904 26.84 -83.93 14.71
CA SER A 904 27.95 -83.24 14.05
C SER A 904 28.42 -84.02 12.83
N ALA A 905 28.51 -83.36 11.67
CA ALA A 905 29.16 -83.92 10.49
C ALA A 905 30.70 -83.94 10.63
N GLY A 906 31.24 -83.11 11.54
CA GLY A 906 32.64 -83.12 11.96
C GLY A 906 32.84 -83.83 13.29
N ASN A 907 33.86 -83.41 14.04
CA ASN A 907 34.06 -83.88 15.42
C ASN A 907 32.95 -83.33 16.32
N LEU A 908 32.59 -84.07 17.36
CA LEU A 908 31.62 -83.63 18.36
C LEU A 908 32.24 -83.71 19.75
N ASP A 909 32.48 -82.56 20.37
CA ASP A 909 32.95 -82.46 21.74
C ASP A 909 31.78 -82.06 22.64
N VAL A 910 31.37 -82.95 23.54
CA VAL A 910 30.32 -82.69 24.52
C VAL A 910 30.92 -82.66 25.91
N TYR A 911 30.77 -81.52 26.59
CA TYR A 911 31.13 -81.33 27.99
C TYR A 911 29.87 -81.05 28.79
N ALA A 912 29.56 -81.87 29.79
CA ALA A 912 28.43 -81.64 30.67
C ALA A 912 28.75 -81.93 32.14
N ALA A 913 28.14 -81.22 33.09
CA ALA A 913 28.24 -81.66 34.50
C ALA A 913 27.43 -82.95 34.72
N SER A 914 26.25 -83.04 34.10
CA SER A 914 25.43 -84.25 34.09
C SER A 914 24.70 -84.37 32.76
N LEU A 915 24.57 -85.59 32.23
CA LEU A 915 23.89 -85.88 30.96
C LEU A 915 22.68 -86.78 31.19
N ASN A 916 21.53 -86.39 30.65
CA ASN A 916 20.35 -87.25 30.50
C ASN A 916 19.99 -87.37 29.02
N ASN A 917 20.13 -88.57 28.47
CA ASN A 917 19.86 -88.88 27.08
C ASN A 917 18.86 -90.04 27.00
N ALA A 918 17.59 -89.76 26.81
CA ALA A 918 16.54 -90.77 26.70
C ALA A 918 16.03 -90.94 25.26
N SER A 919 15.75 -92.16 24.82
CA SER A 919 15.05 -92.46 23.55
C SER A 919 13.62 -92.93 23.83
N ASP A 920 12.67 -92.50 23.00
CA ASP A 920 11.33 -93.07 22.88
C ASP A 920 11.16 -93.82 21.54
N GLY A 921 12.15 -93.72 20.65
CA GLY A 921 12.23 -94.46 19.39
C GLY A 921 13.05 -95.73 19.46
N ARG A 922 12.94 -96.57 18.43
CA ARG A 922 13.70 -97.83 18.27
C ARG A 922 14.58 -97.75 17.02
N LEU A 923 15.84 -98.17 17.15
CA LEU A 923 16.79 -98.18 16.03
C LEU A 923 16.33 -99.08 14.87
N GLU A 924 15.67 -100.20 15.18
CA GLU A 924 15.15 -101.16 14.19
C GLU A 924 14.08 -100.55 13.27
N ASP A 925 13.38 -99.52 13.74
CA ASP A 925 12.28 -98.87 13.01
C ASP A 925 12.73 -97.56 12.30
N ASN A 926 14.04 -97.25 12.32
CA ASN A 926 14.58 -95.94 11.87
C ASN A 926 13.91 -94.73 12.52
N THR A 927 13.37 -94.89 13.74
CA THR A 927 12.71 -93.82 14.52
C THR A 927 13.57 -93.35 15.69
N ALA A 928 14.87 -93.64 15.67
CA ALA A 928 15.77 -93.36 16.80
C ALA A 928 15.71 -91.88 17.23
N THR A 929 15.45 -91.67 18.53
CA THR A 929 15.49 -90.37 19.20
C THR A 929 16.48 -90.45 20.37
N GLY A 930 16.81 -89.34 21.01
CA GLY A 930 17.86 -89.34 22.05
C GLY A 930 19.22 -89.70 21.47
N VAL A 931 19.55 -89.11 20.33
CA VAL A 931 20.76 -89.37 19.55
C VAL A 931 21.81 -88.32 19.89
N ILE A 932 23.03 -88.74 20.20
CA ILE A 932 24.24 -87.92 20.24
C ILE A 932 25.23 -88.57 19.28
N ALA A 933 25.48 -87.95 18.13
CA ALA A 933 26.22 -88.60 17.06
C ALA A 933 27.23 -87.70 16.32
N SER A 934 28.31 -88.31 15.87
CA SER A 934 29.33 -87.68 15.02
C SER A 934 29.68 -88.54 13.81
N ASP A 935 29.87 -87.89 12.67
CA ASP A 935 30.44 -88.51 11.46
C ASP A 935 31.97 -88.64 11.50
N LYS A 936 32.63 -88.10 12.55
CA LYS A 936 34.05 -88.26 12.86
C LYS A 936 34.20 -88.73 14.32
N ASN A 937 35.05 -88.07 15.11
CA ASN A 937 35.30 -88.42 16.51
C ASN A 937 34.25 -87.80 17.42
N LEU A 938 33.88 -88.53 18.46
CA LEU A 938 32.96 -88.08 19.52
C LEU A 938 33.68 -88.14 20.86
N ASP A 939 33.92 -86.97 21.46
CA ASP A 939 34.50 -86.84 22.79
C ASP A 939 33.40 -86.42 23.78
N LEU A 940 32.98 -87.35 24.62
CA LEU A 940 31.96 -87.16 25.64
C LEU A 940 32.58 -87.11 27.04
N ASN A 941 32.64 -85.91 27.62
CA ASN A 941 33.19 -85.66 28.96
C ASN A 941 32.06 -85.23 29.90
N VAL A 942 31.74 -86.07 30.88
CA VAL A 942 30.70 -85.78 31.88
C VAL A 942 31.23 -85.94 33.29
N ASP A 943 31.09 -84.90 34.12
CA ASP A 943 31.79 -84.86 35.42
C ASP A 943 31.07 -85.60 36.56
N ASN A 944 29.73 -85.60 36.62
CA ASN A 944 28.98 -86.09 37.78
C ASN A 944 28.14 -87.34 37.50
N SER A 945 27.23 -87.29 36.51
CA SER A 945 26.31 -88.40 36.25
C SER A 945 25.83 -88.47 34.81
N VAL A 946 25.77 -89.71 34.29
CA VAL A 946 25.21 -90.01 32.97
C VAL A 946 24.03 -90.97 33.13
N THR A 947 22.87 -90.55 32.63
CA THR A 947 21.70 -91.40 32.44
C THR A 947 21.44 -91.52 30.94
N ASN A 948 21.78 -92.67 30.36
CA ASN A 948 21.63 -92.91 28.91
C ASN A 948 20.67 -94.08 28.64
N TYR A 949 19.52 -93.77 28.06
CA TYR A 949 18.59 -94.71 27.42
C TYR A 949 18.48 -94.47 25.90
N GLY A 950 19.35 -93.61 25.36
CA GLY A 950 19.40 -93.26 23.94
C GLY A 950 20.68 -93.75 23.25
N TRP A 951 20.92 -93.17 22.08
CA TRP A 951 21.97 -93.58 21.16
C TRP A 951 23.14 -92.60 21.22
N ILE A 952 24.33 -93.11 21.47
CA ILE A 952 25.58 -92.34 21.43
C ILE A 952 26.50 -93.05 20.43
N SER A 953 26.90 -92.39 19.35
CA SER A 953 27.60 -93.04 18.24
C SER A 953 28.56 -92.11 17.49
N GLY A 954 29.78 -92.57 17.22
CA GLY A 954 30.71 -91.92 16.30
C GLY A 954 31.08 -92.86 15.16
N LYS A 955 31.29 -92.34 13.94
CA LYS A 955 31.90 -93.12 12.85
C LYS A 955 33.42 -93.26 13.01
N GLY A 956 34.05 -92.33 13.73
CA GLY A 956 35.46 -92.38 14.17
C GLY A 956 35.60 -92.87 15.62
N ASP A 957 36.62 -92.38 16.33
CA ASP A 957 36.86 -92.77 17.72
C ASP A 957 35.81 -92.13 18.66
N VAL A 958 35.28 -92.93 19.57
CA VAL A 958 34.37 -92.47 20.63
C VAL A 958 35.11 -92.53 21.95
N HIS A 959 35.48 -91.37 22.50
CA HIS A 959 36.09 -91.27 23.82
C HIS A 959 35.03 -90.84 24.83
N SER A 960 34.85 -91.63 25.89
CA SER A 960 33.96 -91.29 26.99
C SER A 960 34.74 -91.22 28.29
N MET A 961 34.71 -90.07 28.96
CA MET A 961 35.20 -89.90 30.32
C MET A 961 33.98 -89.57 31.20
N PHE A 962 33.68 -90.49 32.12
CA PHE A 962 32.55 -90.42 33.06
C PHE A 962 33.03 -90.29 34.50
#